data_AF-A0A495XRZ7-F1
#
_entry.id   AF-A0A495XRZ7-F1
#
_cell.length_a   1.000
_cell.length_b   1.000
_cell.length_c   1.000
_cell.angle_alpha   90.00
_cell.angle_beta   90.00
_cell.angle_gamma   90.00
#
_symmetry.space_group_name_H-M   'P 1'
#
loop_
_entity.id
_entity.type
_entity.pdbx_description
1 polymer ?
#
loop_
_entity_poly.entity_id
_entity_poly.type
_entity_poly.pdbx_seq_one_letter_code
_entity_poly.pdbx_strand_id
1 'polypeptide(L)'
;MLVHDTAPSDAASDASSGASSGADDDAWGRGGRPPVSVLERSLGELDVAVTTVFASTLSGDATRGRTPAATSTSHVTSALERLADAADETSDSPLLVGAADLEVGPVALLDVVDGPRDVTGAVTLEPGEVATDDGRAVLTPVRVSRTGRIESSASRVHSVSDPTAFGVGLVRVAAGDRPRAAALWRAAARQLPSDGVGDATTVDLALLALVRGGLPVAALPLGLYSVSRSGVPVATASGSGWEQRLRSSSRGDDGAFSKAVVRPVSRRLTAVGLRHDWRPNAVTAVSLSVGLAAAALVLVDSWWCFALAAVLLQLSLVVDCVDGEIARFTRSYSPLGAWLDGVSDRVKEFAVIATVTTVAVRHGHDLWWLAIALVTVLTIRQVEDYAYHARLRAGAARAGARMPLTDPGDGGAADRPHTVPRPVTGRARWTRTVKQVLHVPIAERYLIMSVGLLTGSPTLLLVVLAVAVAVALAWTHVGRTVRALRGRDGFDPARPDPALVGLTDLGPVAHRLADTVRAPVAAAWAAVALSAVAALAVGWGGSVASGGVGGSAGGTSTALAVVAVVVAGILLGPGCAAAARSRLGWLLPGAIAAGEGAVVLAVTAGLPPWQQWAGYAWIGAVAWHLYDTTYRIRSTGRGPAPWVARLTLGAEGRTLLVVAWWALGLHPVTLFVVGAPLLLVCWVAESRYSWRPTARRQRDSH
;
A
#
# COMPACT_ATOMS: atom_id res chain seq x y z
N MET A 1 2.41 25.89 38.38
CA MET A 1 2.00 26.79 39.48
C MET A 1 2.15 28.21 38.99
N LEU A 2 1.03 28.86 38.63
CA LEU A 2 0.78 30.29 38.35
C LEU A 2 -0.61 30.37 37.69
N VAL A 3 -1.67 30.34 38.50
CA VAL A 3 -2.59 31.46 38.82
C VAL A 3 -3.37 31.97 37.60
N HIS A 4 -4.61 31.48 37.52
CA HIS A 4 -5.70 31.98 36.69
C HIS A 4 -6.12 33.38 37.14
N ASP A 5 -6.47 34.25 36.18
CA ASP A 5 -7.42 35.31 36.43
C ASP A 5 -8.44 35.36 35.27
N THR A 6 -9.72 35.40 35.63
CA THR A 6 -10.87 35.32 34.74
C THR A 6 -11.68 36.60 34.87
N ALA A 7 -12.01 37.25 33.75
CA ALA A 7 -13.30 37.93 33.58
C ALA A 7 -13.63 38.13 32.08
N PRO A 8 -14.92 38.00 31.68
CA PRO A 8 -15.36 38.03 30.29
C PRO A 8 -15.89 39.41 29.87
N SER A 9 -15.91 39.70 28.57
CA SER A 9 -16.80 40.73 28.01
C SER A 9 -17.28 40.33 26.61
N ASP A 10 -18.57 40.04 26.53
CA ASP A 10 -19.34 39.94 25.29
C ASP A 10 -19.39 41.29 24.57
N ALA A 11 -19.24 41.27 23.24
CA ALA A 11 -19.89 42.21 22.34
C ALA A 11 -20.00 41.60 20.93
N ALA A 12 -21.23 41.28 20.54
CA ALA A 12 -21.62 40.88 19.20
C ALA A 12 -21.92 42.09 18.31
N SER A 13 -21.66 41.98 17.00
CA SER A 13 -22.39 42.53 15.83
C SER A 13 -21.43 42.62 14.63
N ASP A 14 -21.57 41.75 13.61
CA ASP A 14 -22.42 41.88 12.42
C ASP A 14 -21.87 42.84 11.35
N ALA A 15 -21.40 42.25 10.23
CA ALA A 15 -21.64 42.75 8.86
C ALA A 15 -21.27 41.68 7.80
N SER A 16 -22.32 41.02 7.30
CA SER A 16 -22.45 40.24 6.05
C SER A 16 -22.07 41.06 4.79
N SER A 17 -21.84 40.60 3.55
CA SER A 17 -22.40 39.51 2.75
C SER A 17 -21.81 39.53 1.30
N GLY A 18 -21.95 38.41 0.56
CA GLY A 18 -21.91 38.32 -0.91
C GLY A 18 -20.74 37.49 -1.46
N ALA A 19 -20.88 36.35 -2.13
CA ALA A 19 -22.00 35.79 -2.88
C ALA A 19 -21.97 34.25 -2.87
N SER A 20 -23.16 33.65 -2.86
CA SER A 20 -23.40 32.21 -2.93
C SER A 20 -23.96 31.80 -4.29
N SER A 21 -23.45 30.71 -4.86
CA SER A 21 -24.16 29.82 -5.79
C SER A 21 -23.32 28.53 -5.92
N GLY A 22 -23.79 27.31 -5.70
CA GLY A 22 -25.06 26.76 -5.26
C GLY A 22 -24.86 25.25 -5.01
N ALA A 23 -25.66 24.69 -4.10
CA ALA A 23 -25.88 23.25 -3.86
C ALA A 23 -24.64 22.33 -3.73
N ASP A 24 -23.87 22.50 -2.65
CA ASP A 24 -23.19 21.38 -2.01
C ASP A 24 -23.73 21.30 -0.57
N ASP A 25 -24.48 20.24 -0.27
CA ASP A 25 -24.88 19.92 1.09
C ASP A 25 -23.61 19.55 1.90
N ASP A 26 -23.25 20.40 2.87
CA ASP A 26 -22.15 20.16 3.80
C ASP A 26 -22.38 18.81 4.49
N ALA A 27 -21.44 17.87 4.34
CA ALA A 27 -21.48 16.57 5.03
C ALA A 27 -21.44 16.72 6.56
N TRP A 28 -21.17 17.93 7.06
CA TRP A 28 -21.14 18.32 8.48
C TRP A 28 -22.24 19.32 8.88
N GLY A 29 -23.03 19.85 7.94
CA GLY A 29 -23.89 21.03 8.16
C GLY A 29 -23.06 22.31 8.38
N ARG A 30 -23.64 23.49 8.13
CA ARG A 30 -22.92 24.78 8.23
C ARG A 30 -22.23 24.92 9.58
N GLY A 31 -20.90 24.92 9.58
CA GLY A 31 -20.07 25.09 10.79
C GLY A 31 -19.91 23.84 11.67
N GLY A 32 -20.33 22.66 11.20
CA GLY A 32 -20.33 21.43 11.98
C GLY A 32 -18.93 20.93 12.34
N ARG A 33 -18.52 21.13 13.59
CA ARG A 33 -17.56 20.25 14.26
C ARG A 33 -18.12 18.82 14.23
N PRO A 34 -17.30 17.76 14.16
CA PRO A 34 -17.79 16.45 14.57
C PRO A 34 -18.40 16.60 15.99
N PRO A 35 -19.50 15.88 16.32
CA PRO A 35 -20.02 15.87 17.68
C PRO A 35 -18.87 15.55 18.65
N VAL A 36 -18.98 16.05 19.88
CA VAL A 36 -17.96 16.32 20.94
C VAL A 36 -17.06 15.10 21.35
N SER A 37 -16.76 14.12 20.49
CA SER A 37 -16.49 12.75 20.93
C SER A 37 -15.11 12.13 20.63
N VAL A 38 -14.14 12.74 19.94
CA VAL A 38 -12.79 12.08 19.84
C VAL A 38 -11.64 13.08 19.91
N LEU A 39 -11.81 14.23 19.28
CA LEU A 39 -10.71 15.16 19.05
C LEU A 39 -10.60 16.31 20.05
N GLU A 40 -11.67 16.70 20.74
CA GLU A 40 -11.55 17.54 21.95
C GLU A 40 -10.95 16.74 23.12
N ARG A 41 -11.14 15.41 23.15
CA ARG A 41 -10.35 14.50 23.99
C ARG A 41 -8.88 14.51 23.57
N SER A 42 -8.57 14.33 22.28
CA SER A 42 -7.18 14.40 21.82
C SER A 42 -6.55 15.80 22.01
N LEU A 43 -7.29 16.89 21.84
CA LEU A 43 -6.80 18.25 22.06
C LEU A 43 -6.62 18.59 23.55
N GLY A 44 -7.45 18.03 24.43
CA GLY A 44 -7.32 18.17 25.89
C GLY A 44 -6.36 17.17 26.55
N GLU A 45 -6.08 16.03 25.91
CA GLU A 45 -5.15 14.97 26.34
C GLU A 45 -3.78 15.04 25.63
N LEU A 46 -3.56 16.01 24.74
CA LEU A 46 -2.23 16.34 24.23
C LEU A 46 -1.41 16.95 25.39
N ASP A 47 -0.99 16.11 26.33
CA ASP A 47 0.17 16.32 27.20
C ASP A 47 1.45 16.08 26.39
N VAL A 48 1.44 16.52 25.13
CA VAL A 48 2.60 16.53 24.28
C VAL A 48 3.29 17.84 24.60
N ALA A 49 4.46 17.74 25.22
CA ALA A 49 5.44 18.81 25.20
C ALA A 49 5.86 19.05 23.74
N VAL A 50 4.99 19.67 22.93
CA VAL A 50 5.30 20.12 21.59
C VAL A 50 6.08 21.40 21.77
N THR A 51 7.40 21.27 21.93
CA THR A 51 8.29 22.43 21.80
C THR A 51 8.26 22.85 20.33
N THR A 52 7.34 23.74 19.98
CA THR A 52 7.27 24.31 18.63
C THR A 52 8.34 25.38 18.53
N VAL A 53 9.49 25.03 17.94
CA VAL A 53 10.51 26.02 17.63
C VAL A 53 10.18 26.59 16.25
N PHE A 54 9.45 27.71 16.24
CA PHE A 54 9.44 28.57 15.07
C PHE A 54 10.82 29.21 14.95
N ALA A 55 11.39 29.20 13.75
CA ALA A 55 12.62 29.95 13.46
C ALA A 55 12.32 31.47 13.46
N SER A 56 11.82 32.03 14.55
CA SER A 56 11.52 33.45 14.69
C SER A 56 12.81 34.25 14.87
N THR A 57 13.30 34.80 13.77
CA THR A 57 13.99 36.09 13.80
C THR A 57 13.22 37.00 12.86
N LEU A 58 12.27 37.75 13.42
CA LEU A 58 11.71 39.04 12.94
C LEU A 58 10.35 39.27 13.62
N SER A 59 10.34 39.76 14.86
CA SER A 59 9.25 40.61 15.35
C SER A 59 9.68 41.33 16.64
N GLY A 60 10.53 42.34 16.48
CA GLY A 60 10.42 43.58 17.22
C GLY A 60 10.28 44.66 16.14
N ASP A 61 9.19 45.41 16.15
CA ASP A 61 8.82 46.47 15.19
C ASP A 61 8.27 46.05 13.81
N ALA A 62 7.07 45.45 13.81
CA ALA A 62 6.15 45.51 12.66
C ALA A 62 5.24 46.76 12.74
N THR A 63 5.83 47.97 12.79
CA THR A 63 5.13 49.21 12.42
C THR A 63 6.07 50.14 11.64
N ARG A 64 6.39 49.78 10.39
CA ARG A 64 6.65 50.69 9.25
C ARG A 64 7.31 49.91 8.12
N GLY A 65 6.78 50.07 6.90
CA GLY A 65 7.31 49.45 5.69
C GLY A 65 8.81 49.73 5.53
N ARG A 66 9.61 48.67 5.61
CA ARG A 66 11.00 48.63 5.14
C ARG A 66 11.28 47.21 4.65
N THR A 67 11.94 47.13 3.50
CA THR A 67 12.38 45.91 2.81
C THR A 67 13.10 44.94 3.76
N PRO A 68 12.99 43.61 3.55
CA PRO A 68 13.59 42.62 4.45
C PRO A 68 15.11 42.77 4.43
N ALA A 69 15.69 43.03 5.60
CA ALA A 69 17.12 43.11 5.79
C ALA A 69 17.74 41.70 5.70
N ALA A 70 18.85 41.59 4.98
CA ALA A 70 19.58 40.34 4.76
C ALA A 70 19.86 39.62 6.08
N THR A 71 19.42 38.36 6.18
CA THR A 71 19.72 37.50 7.32
C THR A 71 21.23 37.27 7.37
N SER A 72 21.93 37.75 8.41
CA SER A 72 23.38 37.54 8.55
C SER A 72 23.69 36.08 8.95
N THR A 73 24.84 35.57 8.52
CA THR A 73 25.24 34.16 8.73
C THR A 73 25.32 33.75 10.21
N SER A 74 25.60 34.69 11.13
CA SER A 74 25.56 34.43 12.58
C SER A 74 24.15 34.08 13.09
N HIS A 75 23.10 34.56 12.43
CA HIS A 75 21.72 34.22 12.79
C HIS A 75 21.36 32.79 12.40
N VAL A 76 21.86 32.26 11.29
CA VAL A 76 21.56 30.88 10.84
C VAL A 76 22.29 29.86 11.71
N THR A 77 23.57 30.08 11.99
CA THR A 77 24.36 29.21 12.88
C THR A 77 23.73 29.15 14.27
N SER A 78 23.41 30.30 14.86
CA SER A 78 22.75 30.35 16.18
C SER A 78 21.35 29.71 16.16
N ALA A 79 20.62 29.79 15.05
CA ALA A 79 19.33 29.11 14.93
C ALA A 79 19.47 27.58 14.85
N LEU A 80 20.48 27.06 14.16
CA LEU A 80 20.79 25.62 14.16
C LEU A 80 21.26 25.12 15.53
N GLU A 81 22.01 25.93 16.28
CA GLU A 81 22.38 25.63 17.66
C GLU A 81 21.15 25.57 18.57
N ARG A 82 20.25 26.56 18.49
CA ARG A 82 18.97 26.54 19.24
C ARG A 82 18.11 25.31 18.90
N LEU A 83 18.06 24.92 17.63
CA LEU A 83 17.36 23.70 17.22
C LEU A 83 18.02 22.45 17.83
N ALA A 84 19.35 22.40 17.87
CA ALA A 84 20.06 21.30 18.48
C ALA A 84 19.84 21.21 19.99
N ASP A 85 19.80 22.35 20.68
CA ASP A 85 19.54 22.38 22.12
C ASP A 85 18.11 21.94 22.43
N ALA A 86 17.13 22.42 21.65
CA ALA A 86 15.75 21.95 21.73
C ALA A 86 15.61 20.44 21.43
N ALA A 87 16.40 19.89 20.51
CA ALA A 87 16.41 18.45 20.25
C ALA A 87 17.07 17.64 21.38
N ASP A 88 18.09 18.18 22.05
CA ASP A 88 18.77 17.52 23.17
C ASP A 88 17.95 17.50 24.47
N GLU A 89 16.91 18.33 24.59
CA GLU A 89 15.97 18.24 25.70
C GLU A 89 15.36 16.83 25.79
N THR A 90 15.57 16.16 26.92
CA THR A 90 15.03 14.82 27.18
C THR A 90 13.51 14.86 27.14
N SER A 91 12.93 14.22 26.14
CA SER A 91 11.48 14.22 25.96
C SER A 91 11.06 13.07 25.06
N ASP A 92 9.96 12.43 25.43
CA ASP A 92 9.35 11.32 24.69
C ASP A 92 8.43 11.81 23.56
N SER A 93 8.29 13.13 23.37
CA SER A 93 7.51 13.71 22.29
C SER A 93 8.36 13.99 21.04
N PRO A 94 7.74 13.96 19.84
CA PRO A 94 8.39 14.42 18.63
C PRO A 94 8.65 15.94 18.67
N LEU A 95 9.76 16.37 18.08
CA LEU A 95 10.09 17.79 17.90
C LEU A 95 9.58 18.28 16.54
N LEU A 96 8.89 19.42 16.51
CA LEU A 96 8.47 20.08 15.26
C LEU A 96 9.32 21.30 15.00
N VAL A 97 9.82 21.40 13.77
CA VAL A 97 10.63 22.51 13.28
C VAL A 97 9.92 23.11 12.07
N GLY A 98 9.39 24.32 12.23
CA GLY A 98 8.61 25.03 11.21
C GLY A 98 9.28 26.32 10.76
N ALA A 99 9.16 26.63 9.47
CA ALA A 99 9.57 27.92 8.94
C ALA A 99 8.69 29.02 9.54
N ALA A 100 9.28 30.18 9.82
CA ALA A 100 8.56 31.27 10.52
C ALA A 100 7.44 31.88 9.66
N ASP A 101 7.59 31.80 8.35
CA ASP A 101 6.69 32.30 7.32
C ASP A 101 5.69 31.24 6.82
N LEU A 102 5.65 30.07 7.46
CA LEU A 102 4.72 28.99 7.15
C LEU A 102 3.40 29.20 7.88
N GLU A 103 2.32 29.27 7.11
CA GLU A 103 0.95 29.30 7.62
C GLU A 103 0.26 27.98 7.25
N VAL A 104 -0.16 27.24 8.28
CA VAL A 104 -0.82 25.96 8.12
C VAL A 104 -1.90 25.81 9.19
N GLY A 105 -3.05 25.26 8.81
CA GLY A 105 -4.18 25.09 9.73
C GLY A 105 -3.88 24.12 10.88
N PRO A 106 -4.51 24.30 12.05
CA PRO A 106 -4.25 23.45 13.23
C PRO A 106 -4.55 21.97 12.96
N VAL A 107 -5.56 21.65 12.14
CA VAL A 107 -5.89 20.26 11.79
C VAL A 107 -4.80 19.60 10.93
N ALA A 108 -4.13 20.37 10.06
CA ALA A 108 -2.99 19.88 9.28
C ALA A 108 -1.78 19.62 10.19
N LEU A 109 -1.52 20.50 11.16
CA LEU A 109 -0.46 20.29 12.15
C LEU A 109 -0.71 19.02 12.97
N LEU A 110 -1.94 18.83 13.50
CA LEU A 110 -2.32 17.60 14.19
C LEU A 110 -2.05 16.36 13.32
N ASP A 111 -2.33 16.43 12.02
CA ASP A 111 -2.11 15.30 11.12
C ASP A 111 -0.63 14.90 10.97
N VAL A 112 0.28 15.88 11.11
CA VAL A 112 1.74 15.71 11.13
C VAL A 112 2.20 15.20 12.51
N VAL A 113 1.69 15.78 13.60
CA VAL A 113 2.07 15.40 14.98
C VAL A 113 1.62 13.99 15.31
N ASP A 114 0.32 13.71 15.11
CA ASP A 114 -0.35 12.43 15.39
C ASP A 114 -0.04 11.38 14.31
N GLY A 115 1.07 11.56 13.59
CA GLY A 115 1.55 10.71 12.52
C GLY A 115 1.56 9.23 12.92
N PRO A 116 1.10 8.30 12.06
CA PRO A 116 0.93 6.91 12.44
C PRO A 116 2.17 6.13 12.85
N ARG A 117 3.30 6.68 12.43
CA ARG A 117 4.62 6.11 12.55
C ARG A 117 5.43 7.15 13.28
N ASP A 118 6.12 6.74 14.32
CA ASP A 118 7.14 7.59 14.90
C ASP A 118 8.37 7.60 13.99
N VAL A 119 8.30 8.44 12.96
CA VAL A 119 9.35 8.61 11.95
C VAL A 119 9.75 10.07 11.86
N THR A 120 11.04 10.31 11.72
CA THR A 120 11.52 11.62 11.28
C THR A 120 11.10 11.83 9.83
N GLY A 121 10.48 12.97 9.54
CA GLY A 121 9.94 13.27 8.23
C GLY A 121 9.79 14.76 7.98
N ALA A 122 9.77 15.16 6.71
CA ALA A 122 9.50 16.52 6.31
C ALA A 122 8.26 16.57 5.42
N VAL A 123 7.49 17.63 5.60
CA VAL A 123 6.24 17.84 4.89
C VAL A 123 6.51 18.21 3.45
N THR A 124 5.85 17.51 2.53
CA THR A 124 6.05 17.65 1.09
C THR A 124 4.75 17.87 0.33
N LEU A 125 4.83 18.58 -0.78
CA LEU A 125 3.80 18.73 -1.80
C LEU A 125 4.27 18.11 -3.12
N GLU A 126 3.42 17.31 -3.74
CA GLU A 126 3.61 16.86 -5.11
C GLU A 126 3.51 18.04 -6.10
N PRO A 127 4.14 17.95 -7.28
CA PRO A 127 4.11 19.06 -8.23
C PRO A 127 2.70 19.45 -8.68
N GLY A 128 1.74 18.53 -8.64
CA GLY A 128 0.34 18.81 -8.99
C GLY A 128 -0.49 19.46 -7.89
N GLU A 129 0.03 19.53 -6.67
CA GLU A 129 -0.64 20.11 -5.50
C GLU A 129 -0.30 21.60 -5.32
N VAL A 130 0.78 22.05 -5.96
CA VAL A 130 1.21 23.46 -5.92
C VAL A 130 0.42 24.29 -6.93
N ALA A 131 -0.33 25.27 -6.43
CA ALA A 131 -1.35 26.00 -7.17
C ALA A 131 -0.79 26.96 -8.24
N THR A 132 0.34 27.63 -7.95
CA THR A 132 0.88 28.72 -8.79
C THR A 132 2.39 28.58 -9.00
N ASP A 133 2.92 29.21 -10.05
CA ASP A 133 4.37 29.26 -10.28
C ASP A 133 5.07 30.09 -9.17
N ASP A 134 4.41 31.14 -8.65
CA ASP A 134 4.88 31.89 -7.47
C ASP A 134 4.96 30.98 -6.22
N GLY A 135 3.98 30.10 -6.04
CA GLY A 135 3.98 29.11 -4.97
C GLY A 135 5.13 28.10 -5.10
N ARG A 136 5.54 27.76 -6.32
CA ARG A 136 6.74 26.91 -6.54
C ARG A 136 8.02 27.61 -6.17
N ALA A 137 8.10 28.93 -6.38
CA ALA A 137 9.31 29.72 -6.14
C ALA A 137 9.63 29.88 -4.64
N VAL A 138 8.61 29.88 -3.78
CA VAL A 138 8.76 29.98 -2.31
C VAL A 138 8.98 28.62 -1.62
N LEU A 139 8.86 27.51 -2.36
CA LEU A 139 9.02 26.15 -1.82
C LEU A 139 10.39 25.56 -2.15
N THR A 140 10.77 24.54 -1.38
CA THR A 140 12.11 23.94 -1.44
C THR A 140 12.10 22.70 -2.33
N PRO A 141 12.79 22.63 -3.48
CA PRO A 141 12.85 21.41 -4.27
C PRO A 141 13.45 20.23 -3.47
N VAL A 142 12.81 19.07 -3.51
CA VAL A 142 13.30 17.84 -2.85
C VAL A 142 13.22 16.65 -3.80
N ARG A 143 14.18 15.72 -3.69
CA ARG A 143 14.12 14.43 -4.38
C ARG A 143 13.61 13.37 -3.41
N VAL A 144 12.37 12.95 -3.61
CA VAL A 144 11.73 11.85 -2.89
C VAL A 144 11.92 10.56 -3.67
N SER A 145 12.47 9.54 -3.00
CA SER A 145 12.63 8.19 -3.52
C SER A 145 11.29 7.50 -3.75
N ARG A 146 11.30 6.39 -4.51
CA ARG A 146 10.11 5.54 -4.69
C ARG A 146 9.59 4.91 -3.40
N THR A 147 10.40 4.90 -2.33
CA THR A 147 9.97 4.38 -1.01
C THR A 147 9.47 5.49 -0.10
N GLY A 148 9.29 6.71 -0.60
CA GLY A 148 8.80 7.85 0.17
C GLY A 148 9.82 8.45 1.14
N ARG A 149 11.12 8.34 0.83
CA ARG A 149 12.19 8.96 1.62
C ARG A 149 12.78 10.15 0.88
N ILE A 150 13.17 11.19 1.59
CA ILE A 150 13.89 12.33 1.01
C ILE A 150 15.36 11.92 0.85
N GLU A 151 15.83 11.83 -0.39
CA GLU A 151 17.21 11.50 -0.74
C GLU A 151 18.10 12.73 -0.84
N SER A 152 17.50 13.88 -1.19
CA SER A 152 18.18 15.15 -1.40
C SER A 152 17.18 16.29 -1.22
N SER A 153 17.65 17.42 -0.68
CA SER A 153 16.83 18.60 -0.39
C SER A 153 17.58 19.85 -0.81
N ALA A 154 16.94 20.75 -1.53
CA ALA A 154 17.59 21.98 -1.95
C ALA A 154 17.83 22.91 -0.75
N SER A 155 18.82 23.77 -0.92
CA SER A 155 19.03 24.96 -0.11
C SER A 155 19.69 26.02 -1.00
N ARG A 156 19.94 27.25 -0.52
CA ARG A 156 20.69 28.24 -1.33
C ARG A 156 22.10 27.79 -1.69
N VAL A 157 22.73 26.94 -0.87
CA VAL A 157 24.09 26.43 -1.10
C VAL A 157 24.09 25.07 -1.81
N HIS A 158 22.92 24.48 -2.04
CA HIS A 158 22.82 23.13 -2.59
C HIS A 158 21.69 22.97 -3.61
N SER A 159 22.07 22.48 -4.79
CA SER A 159 21.17 22.10 -5.87
C SER A 159 20.82 20.60 -5.84
N VAL A 160 19.55 20.28 -6.07
CA VAL A 160 19.06 18.89 -6.16
C VAL A 160 18.99 18.50 -7.63
N SER A 161 19.54 17.33 -7.99
CA SER A 161 19.33 16.74 -9.31
C SER A 161 18.05 15.90 -9.34
N ASP A 162 17.34 15.85 -10.46
CA ASP A 162 16.06 15.13 -10.62
C ASP A 162 15.07 15.34 -9.44
N PRO A 163 14.78 16.59 -9.01
CA PRO A 163 13.85 16.81 -7.89
C PRO A 163 12.45 16.35 -8.28
N THR A 164 11.70 15.76 -7.32
CA THR A 164 10.41 15.11 -7.59
C THR A 164 9.23 15.73 -6.85
N ALA A 165 9.50 16.52 -5.79
CA ALA A 165 8.48 17.16 -4.97
C ALA A 165 9.01 18.49 -4.39
N PHE A 166 8.17 19.14 -3.59
CA PHE A 166 8.50 20.37 -2.88
C PHE A 166 8.41 20.15 -1.36
N GLY A 167 9.41 20.59 -0.61
CA GLY A 167 9.39 20.71 0.85
C GLY A 167 8.69 22.00 1.27
N VAL A 168 7.79 21.87 2.23
CA VAL A 168 6.93 22.96 2.72
C VAL A 168 7.62 23.84 3.77
N GLY A 169 8.71 23.35 4.39
CA GLY A 169 9.36 24.04 5.50
C GLY A 169 8.81 23.62 6.87
N LEU A 170 8.29 22.38 6.99
CA LEU A 170 7.91 21.77 8.26
C LEU A 170 8.57 20.39 8.38
N VAL A 171 9.32 20.18 9.46
CA VAL A 171 10.03 18.93 9.77
C VAL A 171 9.57 18.41 11.12
N ARG A 172 9.21 17.12 11.16
CA ARG A 172 8.94 16.36 12.39
C ARG A 172 10.15 15.48 12.67
N VAL A 173 10.74 15.60 13.85
CA VAL A 173 11.80 14.70 14.34
C VAL A 173 11.19 13.74 15.35
N ALA A 174 11.30 12.43 15.09
CA ALA A 174 10.84 11.40 16.01
C ALA A 174 11.60 11.48 17.34
N ALA A 175 10.94 11.15 18.45
CA ALA A 175 11.53 11.25 19.78
C ALA A 175 12.88 10.49 19.87
N GLY A 176 12.91 9.26 19.35
CA GLY A 176 14.13 8.43 19.30
C GLY A 176 15.25 8.96 18.39
N ASP A 177 14.93 9.84 17.43
CA ASP A 177 15.90 10.44 16.51
C ASP A 177 16.43 11.80 17.01
N ARG A 178 15.82 12.40 18.04
CA ARG A 178 16.18 13.75 18.53
C ARG A 178 17.66 13.90 18.89
N PRO A 179 18.32 12.99 19.65
CA PRO A 179 19.75 13.13 19.96
C PRO A 179 20.62 13.07 18.70
N ARG A 180 20.20 12.28 17.70
CA ARG A 180 20.90 12.19 16.43
C ARG A 180 20.72 13.46 15.60
N ALA A 181 19.51 14.01 15.57
CA ALA A 181 19.21 15.28 14.91
C ALA A 181 20.01 16.44 15.53
N ALA A 182 20.06 16.53 16.86
CA ALA A 182 20.85 17.53 17.58
C ALA A 182 22.33 17.49 17.19
N ALA A 183 22.95 16.29 17.20
CA ALA A 183 24.34 16.12 16.79
C ALA A 183 24.59 16.56 15.34
N LEU A 184 23.65 16.29 14.42
CA LEU A 184 23.74 16.69 13.02
C LEU A 184 23.60 18.20 12.84
N TRP A 185 22.68 18.85 13.56
CA TRP A 185 22.51 20.31 13.50
C TRP A 185 23.69 21.07 14.11
N ARG A 186 24.28 20.60 15.22
CA ARG A 186 25.54 21.19 15.73
C ARG A 186 26.71 21.00 14.76
N ALA A 187 26.78 19.84 14.10
CA ALA A 187 27.78 19.62 13.06
C ALA A 187 27.58 20.56 11.88
N ALA A 188 26.31 20.82 11.49
CA ALA A 188 25.96 21.76 10.45
C ALA A 188 26.36 23.21 10.81
N ALA A 189 26.04 23.65 12.03
CA ALA A 189 26.41 24.96 12.55
C ALA A 189 27.93 25.22 12.45
N ARG A 190 28.77 24.20 12.70
CA ARG A 190 30.24 24.30 12.58
C ARG A 190 30.78 24.28 11.14
N GLN A 191 30.02 23.77 10.18
CA GLN A 191 30.46 23.59 8.78
C GLN A 191 30.06 24.74 7.85
N LEU A 192 29.11 25.59 8.27
CA LEU A 192 28.64 26.71 7.46
C LEU A 192 29.72 27.81 7.40
N PRO A 193 30.12 28.27 6.19
CA PRO A 193 31.08 29.37 6.04
C PRO A 193 30.49 30.68 6.57
N SER A 194 31.33 31.54 7.16
CA SER A 194 30.96 32.82 7.79
C SER A 194 30.35 33.85 6.83
N ASP A 195 30.63 33.71 5.54
CA ASP A 195 30.19 34.59 4.46
C ASP A 195 29.41 33.77 3.41
N GLY A 196 28.22 34.23 3.01
CA GLY A 196 27.48 33.68 1.86
C GLY A 196 26.17 32.95 2.18
N VAL A 197 25.76 32.88 3.45
CA VAL A 197 24.43 32.36 3.84
C VAL A 197 23.47 33.55 3.95
N GLY A 198 22.93 34.04 2.82
CA GLY A 198 21.81 35.00 2.82
C GLY A 198 20.51 34.36 3.35
N ASP A 199 19.32 34.88 2.99
CA ASP A 199 17.96 34.38 3.35
C ASP A 199 17.63 32.90 2.95
N ALA A 200 18.52 31.95 3.26
CA ALA A 200 18.18 30.54 3.32
C ALA A 200 17.32 30.33 4.56
N THR A 201 16.14 29.71 4.40
CA THR A 201 15.34 29.40 5.59
C THR A 201 16.10 28.37 6.42
N THR A 202 16.28 28.63 7.72
CA THR A 202 17.00 27.75 8.66
C THR A 202 16.49 26.31 8.59
N VAL A 203 15.18 26.14 8.32
CA VAL A 203 14.53 24.84 8.23
C VAL A 203 14.97 24.04 7.01
N ASP A 204 15.21 24.67 5.86
CA ASP A 204 15.72 23.98 4.67
C ASP A 204 17.15 23.45 4.89
N LEU A 205 17.99 24.23 5.58
CA LEU A 205 19.33 23.82 5.97
C LEU A 205 19.30 22.72 7.06
N ALA A 206 18.38 22.83 8.02
CA ALA A 206 18.18 21.80 9.03
C ALA A 206 17.75 20.48 8.39
N LEU A 207 16.82 20.49 7.44
CA LEU A 207 16.40 19.33 6.65
C LEU A 207 17.58 18.74 5.87
N LEU A 208 18.34 19.59 5.17
CA LEU A 208 19.52 19.17 4.41
C LEU A 208 20.56 18.48 5.30
N ALA A 209 20.82 19.01 6.50
CA ALA A 209 21.73 18.43 7.47
C ALA A 209 21.28 17.03 7.93
N LEU A 210 19.97 16.82 8.15
CA LEU A 210 19.44 15.51 8.50
C LEU A 210 19.66 14.50 7.36
N VAL A 211 19.29 14.87 6.13
CA VAL A 211 19.39 14.01 4.94
C VAL A 211 20.85 13.64 4.64
N ARG A 212 21.75 14.64 4.59
CA ARG A 212 23.20 14.43 4.35
C ARG A 212 23.91 13.74 5.51
N GLY A 213 23.42 13.95 6.74
CA GLY A 213 23.89 13.26 7.93
C GLY A 213 23.60 11.76 7.96
N GLY A 214 22.79 11.28 7.01
CA GLY A 214 22.37 9.90 6.88
C GLY A 214 21.17 9.53 7.76
N LEU A 215 20.48 10.52 8.35
CA LEU A 215 19.25 10.27 9.09
C LEU A 215 18.12 9.91 8.10
N PRO A 216 17.35 8.84 8.32
CA PRO A 216 16.16 8.55 7.53
C PRO A 216 15.09 9.62 7.67
N VAL A 217 14.90 10.43 6.62
CA VAL A 217 13.80 11.41 6.56
C VAL A 217 12.72 10.92 5.58
N ALA A 218 11.51 10.70 6.09
CA ALA A 218 10.34 10.36 5.28
C ALA A 218 9.72 11.62 4.63
N ALA A 219 9.15 11.48 3.43
CA ALA A 219 8.28 12.50 2.86
C ALA A 219 6.87 12.36 3.44
N LEU A 220 6.34 13.44 4.02
CA LEU A 220 5.01 13.50 4.63
C LEU A 220 4.07 14.32 3.73
N PRO A 221 3.23 13.69 2.88
CA PRO A 221 2.39 14.41 1.92
C PRO A 221 1.27 15.21 2.63
N LEU A 222 1.06 16.47 2.23
CA LEU A 222 0.05 17.37 2.83
C LEU A 222 -0.90 18.03 1.82
N GLY A 223 -0.88 17.66 0.53
CA GLY A 223 -1.58 18.41 -0.52
C GLY A 223 -3.11 18.42 -0.52
N LEU A 224 -3.75 17.97 0.56
CA LEU A 224 -5.20 18.07 0.77
C LEU A 224 -5.58 19.15 1.79
N TYR A 225 -4.59 19.91 2.26
CA TYR A 225 -4.73 21.03 3.18
C TYR A 225 -4.41 22.37 2.53
N SER A 226 -4.99 23.44 3.08
CA SER A 226 -4.60 24.80 2.75
C SER A 226 -3.27 25.16 3.42
N VAL A 227 -2.30 25.64 2.64
CA VAL A 227 -0.96 26.02 3.10
C VAL A 227 -0.53 27.29 2.39
N SER A 228 0.01 28.25 3.14
CA SER A 228 0.72 29.44 2.62
C SER A 228 2.15 29.48 3.13
N ARG A 229 3.06 30.03 2.30
CA ARG A 229 4.45 30.29 2.67
C ARG A 229 4.84 31.69 2.18
N SER A 230 5.46 32.50 3.04
CA SER A 230 5.78 33.90 2.73
C SER A 230 4.56 34.73 2.25
N GLY A 231 3.37 34.45 2.79
CA GLY A 231 2.12 35.09 2.38
C GLY A 231 1.57 34.66 1.02
N VAL A 232 2.24 33.72 0.33
CA VAL A 232 1.79 33.15 -0.94
C VAL A 232 1.04 31.84 -0.67
N PRO A 233 -0.22 31.68 -1.11
CA PRO A 233 -0.92 30.40 -1.02
C PRO A 233 -0.21 29.38 -1.94
N VAL A 234 0.36 28.34 -1.35
CA VAL A 234 1.09 27.29 -2.07
C VAL A 234 0.21 26.08 -2.39
N ALA A 235 -0.72 25.75 -1.50
CA ALA A 235 -1.73 24.71 -1.69
C ALA A 235 -3.08 25.24 -1.20
N THR A 236 -4.13 25.07 -2.01
CA THR A 236 -5.49 25.50 -1.67
C THR A 236 -6.40 24.28 -1.56
N ALA A 237 -7.08 24.15 -0.43
CA ALA A 237 -8.08 23.10 -0.21
C ALA A 237 -9.42 23.72 0.16
N SER A 238 -10.51 23.15 -0.36
CA SER A 238 -11.88 23.62 -0.10
C SER A 238 -12.45 23.08 1.22
N GLY A 239 -13.40 23.78 1.82
CA GLY A 239 -14.08 23.32 3.03
C GLY A 239 -13.24 23.43 4.31
N SER A 240 -13.83 23.01 5.42
CA SER A 240 -13.24 23.12 6.77
C SER A 240 -12.00 22.24 6.96
N GLY A 241 -11.19 22.52 7.98
CA GLY A 241 -10.03 21.69 8.33
C GLY A 241 -10.37 20.22 8.58
N TRP A 242 -11.55 19.92 9.13
CA TRP A 242 -12.02 18.55 9.32
C TRP A 242 -12.42 17.86 8.03
N GLU A 243 -13.01 18.57 7.08
CA GLU A 243 -13.27 18.05 5.74
C GLU A 243 -11.96 17.79 4.99
N GLN A 244 -10.97 18.68 5.13
CA GLN A 244 -9.62 18.48 4.63
C GLN A 244 -9.00 17.18 5.18
N ARG A 245 -9.10 16.95 6.51
CA ARG A 245 -8.64 15.70 7.15
C ARG A 245 -9.42 14.46 6.71
N LEU A 246 -10.72 14.57 6.51
CA LEU A 246 -11.51 13.44 6.00
C LEU A 246 -11.07 13.06 4.58
N ARG A 247 -10.73 14.05 3.74
CA ARG A 247 -10.15 13.79 2.42
C ARG A 247 -8.74 13.21 2.52
N SER A 248 -7.90 13.69 3.42
CA SER A 248 -6.55 13.12 3.66
C SER A 248 -6.60 11.69 4.21
N SER A 249 -7.68 11.35 4.91
CA SER A 249 -7.96 10.01 5.43
C SER A 249 -8.41 9.00 4.36
N SER A 250 -8.58 9.42 3.11
CA SER A 250 -8.83 8.51 1.98
C SER A 250 -7.51 8.00 1.40
N ARG A 251 -7.42 6.73 0.94
CA ARG A 251 -6.18 6.21 0.33
C ARG A 251 -5.86 6.99 -0.97
N GLY A 252 -4.66 7.57 -1.07
CA GLY A 252 -4.23 8.37 -2.23
C GLY A 252 -3.93 7.58 -3.51
N ASP A 253 -3.57 6.30 -3.37
CA ASP A 253 -3.18 5.42 -4.50
C ASP A 253 -4.33 4.62 -5.12
N ASP A 254 -5.57 5.01 -4.84
CA ASP A 254 -6.75 4.30 -5.33
C ASP A 254 -6.88 4.27 -6.86
N GLY A 255 -7.61 3.25 -7.34
CA GLY A 255 -8.03 3.11 -8.73
C GLY A 255 -8.90 4.29 -9.20
N ALA A 256 -9.01 4.43 -10.52
CA ALA A 256 -9.76 5.52 -11.13
C ALA A 256 -11.24 5.48 -10.73
N PHE A 257 -11.84 4.28 -10.67
CA PHE A 257 -13.23 4.12 -10.26
C PHE A 257 -13.44 4.45 -8.79
N SER A 258 -12.56 3.98 -7.91
CA SER A 258 -12.64 4.30 -6.48
C SER A 258 -12.58 5.81 -6.24
N LYS A 259 -11.61 6.50 -6.86
CA LYS A 259 -11.44 7.95 -6.73
C LYS A 259 -12.64 8.75 -7.22
N ALA A 260 -13.20 8.36 -8.37
CA ALA A 260 -14.27 9.11 -9.02
C ALA A 260 -15.65 8.85 -8.41
N VAL A 261 -15.94 7.62 -7.99
CA VAL A 261 -17.30 7.19 -7.62
C VAL A 261 -17.39 6.73 -6.16
N VAL A 262 -16.49 5.85 -5.72
CA VAL A 262 -16.58 5.24 -4.37
C VAL A 262 -16.24 6.26 -3.28
N ARG A 263 -15.13 7.01 -3.42
CA ARG A 263 -14.63 7.95 -2.41
C ARG A 263 -15.58 9.12 -2.10
N PRO A 264 -16.27 9.73 -3.07
CA PRO A 264 -17.31 10.72 -2.76
C PRO A 264 -18.43 10.15 -1.87
N VAL A 265 -18.85 8.91 -2.10
CA VAL A 265 -19.91 8.26 -1.33
C VAL A 265 -19.40 7.79 0.04
N SER A 266 -18.23 7.13 0.09
CA SER A 266 -17.66 6.64 1.35
C SER A 266 -17.38 7.78 2.31
N ARG A 267 -16.84 8.92 1.86
CA ARG A 267 -16.58 10.07 2.76
C ARG A 267 -17.85 10.61 3.41
N ARG A 268 -18.97 10.65 2.69
CA ARG A 268 -20.27 11.05 3.27
C ARG A 268 -20.72 10.05 4.34
N LEU A 269 -20.57 8.75 4.08
CA LEU A 269 -20.89 7.70 5.05
C LEU A 269 -19.91 7.69 6.24
N THR A 270 -18.63 7.99 6.03
CA THR A 270 -17.62 8.15 7.08
C THR A 270 -17.96 9.33 7.98
N ALA A 271 -18.44 10.45 7.45
CA ALA A 271 -18.90 11.56 8.27
C ALA A 271 -20.03 11.12 9.22
N VAL A 272 -21.00 10.35 8.73
CA VAL A 272 -22.06 9.75 9.55
C VAL A 272 -21.47 8.78 10.59
N GLY A 273 -20.57 7.88 10.18
CA GLY A 273 -19.94 6.92 11.09
C GLY A 273 -19.12 7.57 12.20
N LEU A 274 -18.41 8.66 11.90
CA LEU A 274 -17.68 9.46 12.88
C LEU A 274 -18.62 10.18 13.85
N ARG A 275 -19.82 10.61 13.42
CA ARG A 275 -20.82 11.20 14.32
C ARG A 275 -21.42 10.20 15.30
N HIS A 276 -21.40 8.91 14.95
CA HIS A 276 -21.98 7.83 15.74
C HIS A 276 -20.91 6.90 16.35
N ASP A 277 -19.65 7.34 16.41
CA ASP A 277 -18.52 6.61 17.00
C ASP A 277 -18.39 5.16 16.49
N TRP A 278 -18.60 4.93 15.18
CA TRP A 278 -18.48 3.62 14.57
C TRP A 278 -17.05 3.08 14.71
N ARG A 279 -16.94 1.80 15.10
CA ARG A 279 -15.64 1.12 15.25
C ARG A 279 -15.18 0.57 13.89
N PRO A 280 -13.93 0.83 13.43
CA PRO A 280 -13.44 0.35 12.13
C PRO A 280 -13.68 -1.15 11.90
N ASN A 281 -13.26 -2.01 12.84
CA ASN A 281 -13.41 -3.46 12.68
C ASN A 281 -14.88 -3.93 12.62
N ALA A 282 -15.82 -3.19 13.22
CA ALA A 282 -17.24 -3.50 13.10
C ALA A 282 -17.76 -3.13 11.70
N VAL A 283 -17.31 -1.99 11.15
CA VAL A 283 -17.60 -1.59 9.78
C VAL A 283 -17.03 -2.61 8.78
N THR A 284 -15.81 -3.10 8.99
CA THR A 284 -15.23 -4.19 8.17
C THR A 284 -16.08 -5.46 8.22
N ALA A 285 -16.56 -5.86 9.40
CA ALA A 285 -17.42 -7.04 9.55
C ALA A 285 -18.78 -6.87 8.82
N VAL A 286 -19.34 -5.66 8.84
CA VAL A 286 -20.56 -5.33 8.07
C VAL A 286 -20.27 -5.39 6.57
N SER A 287 -19.18 -4.79 6.09
CA SER A 287 -18.73 -4.87 4.69
C SER A 287 -18.61 -6.33 4.22
N LEU A 288 -17.92 -7.17 5.00
CA LEU A 288 -17.77 -8.59 4.72
C LEU A 288 -19.12 -9.31 4.65
N SER A 289 -20.01 -9.06 5.61
CA SER A 289 -21.34 -9.69 5.66
C SER A 289 -22.20 -9.30 4.46
N VAL A 290 -22.19 -8.03 4.06
CA VAL A 290 -22.91 -7.54 2.87
C VAL A 290 -22.36 -8.18 1.59
N GLY A 291 -21.03 -8.28 1.46
CA GLY A 291 -20.41 -8.94 0.31
C GLY A 291 -20.72 -10.44 0.22
N LEU A 292 -20.73 -11.15 1.35
CA LEU A 292 -21.12 -12.57 1.41
C LEU A 292 -22.61 -12.77 1.12
N ALA A 293 -23.48 -11.87 1.60
CA ALA A 293 -24.90 -11.88 1.26
C ALA A 293 -25.12 -11.67 -0.25
N ALA A 294 -24.33 -10.76 -0.87
CA ALA A 294 -24.36 -10.57 -2.31
C ALA A 294 -23.97 -11.86 -3.07
N ALA A 295 -22.89 -12.54 -2.66
CA ALA A 295 -22.50 -13.82 -3.23
C ALA A 295 -23.60 -14.90 -3.05
N ALA A 296 -24.22 -14.97 -1.87
CA ALA A 296 -25.31 -15.92 -1.61
C ALA A 296 -26.54 -15.66 -2.50
N LEU A 297 -26.89 -14.39 -2.75
CA LEU A 297 -27.99 -14.04 -3.67
C LEU A 297 -27.74 -14.51 -5.10
N VAL A 298 -26.49 -14.55 -5.57
CA VAL A 298 -26.16 -15.10 -6.90
C VAL A 298 -26.64 -16.54 -7.03
N LEU A 299 -26.58 -17.36 -5.96
CA LEU A 299 -27.01 -18.76 -6.01
C LEU A 299 -28.52 -18.96 -6.22
N VAL A 300 -29.34 -17.92 -6.06
CA VAL A 300 -30.79 -17.97 -6.32
C VAL A 300 -31.08 -18.05 -7.82
N ASP A 301 -30.12 -17.62 -8.66
CA ASP A 301 -30.21 -17.73 -10.13
C ASP A 301 -31.44 -17.01 -10.72
N SER A 302 -31.65 -15.77 -10.30
CA SER A 302 -32.64 -14.87 -10.89
C SER A 302 -32.01 -13.53 -11.22
N TRP A 303 -32.49 -12.87 -12.28
CA TRP A 303 -31.95 -11.57 -12.69
C TRP A 303 -32.09 -10.52 -11.59
N TRP A 304 -33.22 -10.48 -10.87
CA TRP A 304 -33.42 -9.56 -9.75
C TRP A 304 -32.43 -9.81 -8.60
N CYS A 305 -32.13 -11.08 -8.31
CA CYS A 305 -31.11 -11.43 -7.33
C CYS A 305 -29.70 -11.03 -7.81
N PHE A 306 -29.39 -11.16 -9.10
CA PHE A 306 -28.13 -10.65 -9.65
C PHE A 306 -28.03 -9.13 -9.59
N ALA A 307 -29.12 -8.41 -9.89
CA ALA A 307 -29.18 -6.96 -9.78
C ALA A 307 -28.98 -6.49 -8.33
N LEU A 308 -29.66 -7.14 -7.37
CA LEU A 308 -29.47 -6.86 -5.96
C LEU A 308 -28.04 -7.21 -5.50
N ALA A 309 -27.49 -8.35 -5.92
CA ALA A 309 -26.11 -8.71 -5.63
C ALA A 309 -25.11 -7.69 -6.19
N ALA A 310 -25.33 -7.19 -7.41
CA ALA A 310 -24.50 -6.15 -8.01
C ALA A 310 -24.49 -4.87 -7.17
N VAL A 311 -25.65 -4.44 -6.68
CA VAL A 311 -25.80 -3.28 -5.79
C VAL A 311 -25.13 -3.53 -4.44
N LEU A 312 -25.36 -4.70 -3.82
CA LEU A 312 -24.76 -5.05 -2.54
C LEU A 312 -23.23 -5.17 -2.62
N LEU A 313 -22.67 -5.62 -3.75
CA LEU A 313 -21.21 -5.61 -3.96
C LEU A 313 -20.66 -4.19 -3.96
N GLN A 314 -21.31 -3.25 -4.66
CA GLN A 314 -20.89 -1.85 -4.65
C GLN A 314 -21.07 -1.22 -3.26
N LEU A 315 -22.16 -1.53 -2.56
CA LEU A 315 -22.36 -1.11 -1.18
C LEU A 315 -21.26 -1.65 -0.27
N SER A 316 -20.91 -2.94 -0.40
CA SER A 316 -19.83 -3.54 0.40
C SER A 316 -18.51 -2.82 0.17
N LEU A 317 -18.16 -2.47 -1.07
CA LEU A 317 -16.95 -1.72 -1.42
C LEU A 317 -16.93 -0.30 -0.84
N VAL A 318 -18.08 0.38 -0.82
CA VAL A 318 -18.22 1.70 -0.17
C VAL A 318 -18.00 1.58 1.34
N VAL A 319 -18.65 0.61 2.00
CA VAL A 319 -18.53 0.39 3.45
C VAL A 319 -17.11 -0.03 3.84
N ASP A 320 -16.44 -0.83 3.00
CA ASP A 320 -15.02 -1.18 3.15
C ASP A 320 -14.13 0.06 3.16
N CYS A 321 -14.39 1.03 2.29
CA CYS A 321 -13.64 2.29 2.28
C CYS A 321 -13.84 3.11 3.57
N VAL A 322 -15.02 3.01 4.19
CA VAL A 322 -15.37 3.73 5.43
C VAL A 322 -14.55 3.24 6.60
N ASP A 323 -14.28 1.94 6.74
CA ASP A 323 -13.51 1.42 7.88
C ASP A 323 -12.11 2.07 7.96
N GLY A 324 -11.42 2.17 6.82
CA GLY A 324 -10.07 2.67 6.72
C GLY A 324 -10.03 4.19 6.76
N GLU A 325 -11.09 4.86 6.31
CA GLU A 325 -11.26 6.30 6.48
C GLU A 325 -11.47 6.66 7.94
N ILE A 326 -12.38 5.98 8.66
CA ILE A 326 -12.56 6.15 10.10
C ILE A 326 -11.24 5.88 10.82
N ALA A 327 -10.60 4.74 10.58
CA ALA A 327 -9.37 4.35 11.27
C ALA A 327 -8.22 5.33 11.06
N ARG A 328 -8.08 5.93 9.86
CA ARG A 328 -7.06 6.95 9.59
C ARG A 328 -7.45 8.30 10.19
N PHE A 329 -8.73 8.66 10.15
CA PHE A 329 -9.22 9.92 10.70
C PHE A 329 -9.05 9.97 12.23
N THR A 330 -9.47 8.91 12.93
CA THR A 330 -9.40 8.76 14.39
C THR A 330 -8.05 8.25 14.90
N ARG A 331 -7.11 7.96 13.99
CA ARG A 331 -5.80 7.36 14.31
C ARG A 331 -5.88 6.01 15.02
N SER A 332 -7.02 5.33 14.96
CA SER A 332 -7.24 3.99 15.53
C SER A 332 -6.96 2.86 14.53
N TYR A 333 -6.07 3.06 13.56
CA TYR A 333 -5.67 2.02 12.61
C TYR A 333 -4.74 1.00 13.30
N SER A 334 -4.82 -0.26 12.89
CA SER A 334 -4.00 -1.32 13.46
C SER A 334 -3.48 -2.26 12.37
N PRO A 335 -2.29 -2.85 12.54
CA PRO A 335 -1.83 -3.99 11.77
C PRO A 335 -2.86 -5.10 11.56
N LEU A 336 -3.62 -5.44 12.62
CA LEU A 336 -4.66 -6.46 12.56
C LEU A 336 -5.85 -6.00 11.72
N GLY A 337 -6.30 -4.75 11.87
CA GLY A 337 -7.36 -4.17 11.05
C GLY A 337 -6.95 -4.10 9.58
N ALA A 338 -5.71 -3.73 9.27
CA ALA A 338 -5.19 -3.71 7.90
C ALA A 338 -5.10 -5.12 7.27
N TRP A 339 -4.82 -6.15 8.08
CA TRP A 339 -4.91 -7.54 7.65
C TRP A 339 -6.36 -7.97 7.41
N LEU A 340 -7.28 -7.63 8.32
CA LEU A 340 -8.68 -8.00 8.23
C LEU A 340 -9.36 -7.38 6.99
N ASP A 341 -9.11 -6.09 6.73
CA ASP A 341 -9.48 -5.36 5.51
C ASP A 341 -9.00 -6.13 4.26
N GLY A 342 -7.68 -6.36 4.18
CA GLY A 342 -7.07 -7.06 3.05
C GLY A 342 -7.61 -8.48 2.81
N VAL A 343 -7.82 -9.27 3.86
CA VAL A 343 -8.33 -10.65 3.76
C VAL A 343 -9.82 -10.67 3.41
N SER A 344 -10.63 -9.80 4.01
CA SER A 344 -12.07 -9.73 3.77
C SER A 344 -12.38 -9.42 2.31
N ASP A 345 -11.60 -8.54 1.70
CA ASP A 345 -11.69 -8.21 0.28
C ASP A 345 -11.49 -9.40 -0.66
N ARG A 346 -10.62 -10.34 -0.28
CA ARG A 346 -10.37 -11.56 -1.06
C ARG A 346 -11.44 -12.59 -0.85
N VAL A 347 -11.90 -12.76 0.38
CA VAL A 347 -13.00 -13.68 0.72
C VAL A 347 -14.26 -13.31 -0.06
N LYS A 348 -14.62 -12.01 -0.10
CA LYS A 348 -15.74 -11.50 -0.90
C LYS A 348 -15.58 -11.83 -2.39
N GLU A 349 -14.43 -11.50 -2.98
CA GLU A 349 -14.18 -11.74 -4.43
C GLU A 349 -14.22 -13.23 -4.77
N PHE A 350 -13.58 -14.10 -3.97
CA PHE A 350 -13.57 -15.54 -4.22
C PHE A 350 -14.95 -16.18 -3.97
N ALA A 351 -15.75 -15.65 -3.05
CA ALA A 351 -17.13 -16.12 -2.86
C ALA A 351 -18.01 -15.79 -4.08
N VAL A 352 -17.89 -14.59 -4.66
CA VAL A 352 -18.62 -14.21 -5.87
C VAL A 352 -18.20 -15.09 -7.05
N ILE A 353 -16.89 -15.29 -7.27
CA ILE A 353 -16.40 -16.17 -8.34
C ILE A 353 -16.97 -17.58 -8.18
N ALA A 354 -16.94 -18.16 -6.97
CA ALA A 354 -17.47 -19.50 -6.71
C ALA A 354 -18.96 -19.62 -6.99
N THR A 355 -19.75 -18.63 -6.55
CA THR A 355 -21.21 -18.65 -6.69
C THR A 355 -21.65 -18.42 -8.13
N VAL A 356 -21.01 -17.48 -8.85
CA VAL A 356 -21.22 -17.29 -10.30
C VAL A 356 -20.85 -18.55 -11.08
N THR A 357 -19.73 -19.20 -10.76
CA THR A 357 -19.31 -20.45 -11.41
C THR A 357 -20.29 -21.59 -11.14
N THR A 358 -20.80 -21.68 -9.91
CA THR A 358 -21.83 -22.66 -9.55
C THR A 358 -23.09 -22.49 -10.39
N VAL A 359 -23.54 -21.25 -10.58
CA VAL A 359 -24.68 -20.94 -11.46
C VAL A 359 -24.37 -21.29 -12.92
N ALA A 360 -23.17 -20.95 -13.42
CA ALA A 360 -22.78 -21.30 -14.79
C ALA A 360 -22.85 -22.81 -15.06
N VAL A 361 -22.42 -23.63 -14.09
CA VAL A 361 -22.51 -25.10 -14.19
C VAL A 361 -23.96 -25.57 -14.19
N ARG A 362 -24.85 -24.93 -13.42
CA ARG A 362 -26.31 -25.21 -13.49
C ARG A 362 -26.89 -24.87 -14.86
N HIS A 363 -26.35 -23.86 -15.54
CA HIS A 363 -26.69 -23.51 -16.93
C HIS A 363 -26.02 -24.43 -17.97
N GLY A 364 -25.25 -25.44 -17.56
CA GLY A 364 -24.59 -26.39 -18.45
C GLY A 364 -23.21 -25.95 -18.96
N HIS A 365 -22.65 -24.86 -18.43
CA HIS A 365 -21.29 -24.41 -18.77
C HIS A 365 -20.27 -24.86 -17.72
N ASP A 366 -19.34 -25.72 -18.11
CA ASP A 366 -18.23 -26.09 -17.25
C ASP A 366 -17.17 -24.98 -17.19
N LEU A 367 -17.22 -24.17 -16.12
CA LEU A 367 -16.35 -23.00 -15.92
C LEU A 367 -15.51 -23.09 -14.64
N TRP A 368 -15.50 -24.22 -13.92
CA TRP A 368 -14.66 -24.36 -12.72
C TRP A 368 -13.17 -24.27 -13.04
N TRP A 369 -12.74 -24.78 -14.19
CA TRP A 369 -11.37 -24.61 -14.67
C TRP A 369 -10.98 -23.12 -14.77
N LEU A 370 -11.90 -22.27 -15.26
CA LEU A 370 -11.68 -20.83 -15.40
C LEU A 370 -11.64 -20.14 -14.05
N ALA A 371 -12.52 -20.54 -13.13
CA ALA A 371 -12.56 -20.03 -11.76
C ALA A 371 -11.27 -20.37 -10.98
N ILE A 372 -10.78 -21.61 -11.10
CA ILE A 372 -9.51 -22.06 -10.51
C ILE A 372 -8.35 -21.23 -11.08
N ALA A 373 -8.25 -21.14 -12.41
CA ALA A 373 -7.22 -20.35 -13.08
C ALA A 373 -7.27 -18.88 -12.64
N LEU A 374 -8.46 -18.29 -12.55
CA LEU A 374 -8.66 -16.90 -12.13
C LEU A 374 -8.17 -16.66 -10.69
N VAL A 375 -8.53 -17.51 -9.74
CA VAL A 375 -8.06 -17.38 -8.34
C VAL A 375 -6.55 -17.59 -8.25
N THR A 376 -5.99 -18.54 -9.00
CA THR A 376 -4.53 -18.73 -9.10
C THR A 376 -3.85 -17.46 -9.62
N VAL A 377 -4.33 -16.87 -10.71
CA VAL A 377 -3.78 -15.64 -11.31
C VAL A 377 -3.88 -14.45 -10.35
N LEU A 378 -5.00 -14.28 -9.65
CA LEU A 378 -5.16 -13.25 -8.61
C LEU A 378 -4.15 -13.44 -7.46
N THR A 379 -3.90 -14.69 -7.07
CA THR A 379 -2.94 -15.05 -6.02
C THR A 379 -1.51 -14.75 -6.45
N ILE A 380 -1.11 -15.18 -7.66
CA ILE A 380 0.21 -14.88 -8.27
C ILE A 380 0.46 -13.38 -8.24
N ARG A 381 -0.50 -12.62 -8.76
CA ARG A 381 -0.40 -11.18 -8.85
C ARG A 381 -0.12 -10.54 -7.49
N GLN A 382 -0.85 -10.95 -6.47
CA GLN A 382 -0.69 -10.40 -5.12
C GLN A 382 0.70 -10.69 -4.56
N VAL A 383 1.12 -11.96 -4.55
CA VAL A 383 2.37 -12.36 -3.91
C VAL A 383 3.56 -11.68 -4.60
N GLU A 384 3.48 -11.51 -5.91
CA GLU A 384 4.49 -10.81 -6.68
C GLU A 384 4.46 -9.28 -6.52
N ASP A 385 3.28 -8.68 -6.43
CA ASP A 385 3.13 -7.26 -6.08
C ASP A 385 3.87 -6.99 -4.77
N TYR A 386 3.63 -7.80 -3.75
CA TYR A 386 4.32 -7.67 -2.47
C TYR A 386 5.83 -7.98 -2.58
N ALA A 387 6.22 -9.08 -3.21
CA ALA A 387 7.62 -9.48 -3.36
C ALA A 387 8.44 -8.41 -4.09
N TYR A 388 7.90 -7.81 -5.15
CA TYR A 388 8.55 -6.73 -5.88
C TYR A 388 8.73 -5.48 -5.00
N HIS A 389 7.74 -5.11 -4.19
CA HIS A 389 7.87 -3.96 -3.30
C HIS A 389 8.77 -4.24 -2.07
N ALA A 390 8.80 -5.48 -1.57
CA ALA A 390 9.71 -5.91 -0.50
C ALA A 390 11.18 -5.71 -0.91
N ARG A 391 11.59 -6.23 -2.09
CA ARG A 391 12.97 -6.07 -2.57
C ARG A 391 13.42 -4.62 -2.78
N LEU A 392 12.49 -3.71 -3.08
CA LEU A 392 12.81 -2.28 -3.23
C LEU A 392 13.04 -1.60 -1.88
N ARG A 393 12.32 -2.01 -0.83
CA ARG A 393 12.51 -1.48 0.53
C ARG A 393 13.88 -1.83 1.09
N ALA A 394 14.37 -3.05 0.85
CA ALA A 394 15.70 -3.47 1.30
C ALA A 394 16.83 -2.62 0.67
N GLY A 395 16.73 -2.27 -0.62
CA GLY A 395 17.69 -1.39 -1.29
C GLY A 395 17.62 0.07 -0.83
N ALA A 396 16.43 0.56 -0.46
CA ALA A 396 16.21 1.93 0.01
C ALA A 396 16.63 2.18 1.46
N ALA A 397 17.03 1.15 2.22
CA ALA A 397 17.58 1.30 3.56
C ALA A 397 18.99 1.94 3.59
N ARG A 398 19.46 2.49 2.46
CA ARG A 398 20.58 3.43 2.48
C ARG A 398 20.27 4.59 3.43
N ALA A 399 21.15 4.79 4.42
CA ALA A 399 21.53 6.14 4.81
C ALA A 399 22.15 6.78 3.55
N GLY A 400 21.73 7.99 3.17
CA GLY A 400 22.41 8.74 2.11
C GLY A 400 23.92 8.72 2.37
N ALA A 401 24.73 8.60 1.31
CA ALA A 401 26.17 8.72 1.48
C ALA A 401 26.43 10.02 2.25
N ARG A 402 27.13 9.91 3.39
CA ARG A 402 27.40 11.09 4.22
C ARG A 402 28.14 12.08 3.35
N MET A 403 27.56 13.26 3.18
CA MET A 403 28.08 14.28 2.27
C MET A 403 28.25 15.59 3.05
N PRO A 404 29.37 16.30 2.87
CA PRO A 404 29.57 17.60 3.52
C PRO A 404 28.46 18.58 3.14
N LEU A 405 28.06 19.47 4.06
CA LEU A 405 27.04 20.50 3.77
C LEU A 405 27.52 21.57 2.77
N THR A 406 28.84 21.69 2.61
CA THR A 406 29.49 22.63 1.69
C THR A 406 29.47 22.17 0.23
N ASP A 407 29.12 20.91 -0.04
CA ASP A 407 29.04 20.40 -1.41
C ASP A 407 27.82 21.02 -2.13
N PRO A 408 27.99 21.68 -3.29
CA PRO A 408 26.88 22.28 -4.04
C PRO A 408 25.95 21.25 -4.70
N GLY A 409 26.41 20.01 -4.90
CA GLY A 409 25.66 18.96 -5.60
C GLY A 409 25.23 17.80 -4.69
N ASP A 410 24.52 16.82 -5.26
CA ASP A 410 24.09 15.58 -4.59
C ASP A 410 24.66 14.31 -5.24
N GLY A 411 25.77 14.46 -5.96
CA GLY A 411 26.40 13.37 -6.71
C GLY A 411 25.64 12.95 -7.98
N GLY A 412 24.56 13.65 -8.35
CA GLY A 412 23.91 13.50 -9.65
C GLY A 412 24.80 14.01 -10.79
N ALA A 413 24.58 13.45 -11.99
CA ALA A 413 25.27 13.93 -13.19
C ALA A 413 24.86 15.39 -13.49
N ALA A 414 25.82 16.20 -13.92
CA ALA A 414 25.66 17.65 -14.09
C ALA A 414 24.65 18.05 -15.19
N ASP A 415 24.29 17.13 -16.08
CA ASP A 415 23.32 17.29 -17.16
C ASP A 415 21.87 17.04 -16.72
N ARG A 416 21.65 16.58 -15.47
CA ARG A 416 20.31 16.28 -14.97
C ARG A 416 19.52 17.56 -14.65
N PRO A 417 18.19 17.53 -14.82
CA PRO A 417 17.35 18.67 -14.48
C PRO A 417 17.40 18.99 -12.99
N HIS A 418 17.44 20.29 -12.67
CA HIS A 418 17.44 20.81 -11.29
C HIS A 418 16.10 21.47 -10.89
N THR A 419 15.11 21.42 -11.79
CA THR A 419 13.78 21.98 -11.56
C THR A 419 12.76 20.88 -11.38
N VAL A 420 11.84 21.06 -10.42
CA VAL A 420 10.75 20.11 -10.20
C VAL A 420 9.87 20.02 -11.46
N PRO A 421 9.58 18.81 -11.98
CA PRO A 421 8.73 18.63 -13.15
C PRO A 421 7.37 19.31 -12.98
N ARG A 422 6.86 19.91 -14.06
CA ARG A 422 5.49 20.44 -14.07
C ARG A 422 4.46 19.32 -13.91
N PRO A 423 3.25 19.63 -13.38
CA PRO A 423 2.18 18.64 -13.26
C PRO A 423 1.87 18.03 -14.61
N VAL A 424 1.54 16.75 -14.59
CA VAL A 424 1.15 16.03 -15.79
C VAL A 424 -0.26 16.50 -16.22
N THR A 425 -0.35 17.21 -17.35
CA THR A 425 -1.62 17.73 -17.91
C THR A 425 -2.00 17.03 -19.22
N GLY A 426 -3.25 17.24 -19.67
CA GLY A 426 -3.75 16.79 -20.97
C GLY A 426 -3.60 15.28 -21.23
N ARG A 427 -3.04 14.93 -22.39
CA ARG A 427 -2.84 13.53 -22.82
C ARG A 427 -2.06 12.71 -21.80
N ALA A 428 -1.07 13.31 -21.14
CA ALA A 428 -0.25 12.58 -20.19
C ALA A 428 -1.03 12.22 -18.91
N ARG A 429 -1.97 13.07 -18.46
CA ARG A 429 -2.90 12.72 -17.37
C ARG A 429 -3.80 11.56 -17.79
N TRP A 430 -4.38 11.64 -18.99
CA TRP A 430 -5.22 10.56 -19.52
C TRP A 430 -4.46 9.24 -19.60
N THR A 431 -3.21 9.25 -20.10
CA THR A 431 -2.40 8.01 -20.11
C THR A 431 -2.11 7.48 -18.71
N ARG A 432 -1.94 8.33 -17.69
CA ARG A 432 -1.82 7.89 -16.29
C ARG A 432 -3.11 7.21 -15.82
N THR A 433 -4.27 7.79 -16.11
CA THR A 433 -5.57 7.21 -15.75
C THR A 433 -5.81 5.87 -16.47
N VAL A 434 -5.51 5.79 -17.78
CA VAL A 434 -5.59 4.53 -18.53
C VAL A 434 -4.67 3.47 -17.93
N LYS A 435 -3.44 3.83 -17.56
CA LYS A 435 -2.51 2.91 -16.89
C LYS A 435 -3.02 2.44 -15.52
N GLN A 436 -3.76 3.28 -14.80
CA GLN A 436 -4.41 2.89 -13.54
C GLN A 436 -5.56 1.91 -13.78
N VAL A 437 -6.40 2.14 -14.79
CA VAL A 437 -7.50 1.22 -15.16
C VAL A 437 -6.97 -0.10 -15.69
N LEU A 438 -5.90 -0.08 -16.50
CA LEU A 438 -5.27 -1.29 -17.04
C LEU A 438 -4.66 -2.17 -15.95
N HIS A 439 -4.32 -1.59 -14.80
CA HIS A 439 -3.93 -2.36 -13.63
C HIS A 439 -5.12 -3.11 -13.01
N VAL A 440 -6.37 -2.80 -13.37
CA VAL A 440 -7.60 -3.37 -12.81
C VAL A 440 -7.52 -3.56 -11.28
N PRO A 441 -7.40 -2.46 -10.50
CA PRO A 441 -7.44 -2.50 -9.04
C PRO A 441 -8.73 -3.10 -8.47
N ILE A 442 -8.80 -3.25 -7.13
CA ILE A 442 -9.91 -3.94 -6.44
C ILE A 442 -11.27 -3.35 -6.85
N ALA A 443 -11.41 -2.02 -6.80
CA ALA A 443 -12.65 -1.34 -7.14
C ALA A 443 -13.10 -1.58 -8.59
N GLU A 444 -12.16 -1.58 -9.55
CA GLU A 444 -12.42 -1.90 -10.95
C GLU A 444 -12.87 -3.36 -11.14
N ARG A 445 -12.34 -4.32 -10.37
CA ARG A 445 -12.81 -5.72 -10.41
C ARG A 445 -14.22 -5.85 -9.86
N TYR A 446 -14.53 -5.15 -8.77
CA TYR A 446 -15.89 -5.10 -8.21
C TYR A 446 -16.87 -4.47 -9.19
N LEU A 447 -16.46 -3.43 -9.92
CA LEU A 447 -17.25 -2.86 -11.01
C LEU A 447 -17.51 -3.89 -12.12
N ILE A 448 -16.48 -4.62 -12.58
CA ILE A 448 -16.63 -5.68 -13.58
C ILE A 448 -17.60 -6.77 -13.10
N MET A 449 -17.47 -7.21 -11.84
CA MET A 449 -18.38 -8.21 -11.26
C MET A 449 -19.82 -7.70 -11.19
N SER A 450 -20.04 -6.49 -10.66
CA SER A 450 -21.38 -5.90 -10.56
C SER A 450 -22.02 -5.68 -11.94
N VAL A 451 -21.29 -5.12 -12.91
CA VAL A 451 -21.81 -4.92 -14.28
C VAL A 451 -22.04 -6.27 -14.96
N GLY A 452 -21.12 -7.23 -14.78
CA GLY A 452 -21.25 -8.58 -15.31
C GLY A 452 -22.51 -9.29 -14.80
N LEU A 453 -22.84 -9.14 -13.52
CA LEU A 453 -24.05 -9.72 -12.93
C LEU A 453 -25.33 -9.16 -13.59
N LEU A 454 -25.35 -7.87 -13.94
CA LEU A 454 -26.51 -7.24 -14.61
C LEU A 454 -26.78 -7.81 -16.00
N THR A 455 -25.78 -8.43 -16.64
CA THR A 455 -25.96 -9.08 -17.96
C THR A 455 -26.77 -10.38 -17.87
N GLY A 456 -26.91 -10.96 -16.68
CA GLY A 456 -27.54 -12.28 -16.51
C GLY A 456 -26.72 -13.44 -17.08
N SER A 457 -25.49 -13.21 -17.53
CA SER A 457 -24.62 -14.25 -18.10
C SER A 457 -23.41 -14.52 -17.18
N PRO A 458 -23.45 -15.60 -16.39
CA PRO A 458 -22.30 -16.05 -15.58
C PRO A 458 -21.04 -16.26 -16.41
N THR A 459 -21.19 -16.82 -17.60
CA THR A 459 -20.09 -17.08 -18.54
C THR A 459 -19.41 -15.79 -18.97
N LEU A 460 -20.18 -14.79 -19.40
CA LEU A 460 -19.64 -13.50 -19.83
C LEU A 460 -18.89 -12.82 -18.68
N LEU A 461 -19.47 -12.82 -17.47
CA LEU A 461 -18.84 -12.25 -16.27
C LEU A 461 -17.46 -12.89 -16.02
N LEU A 462 -17.41 -14.22 -15.94
CA LEU A 462 -16.17 -14.93 -15.62
C LEU A 462 -15.10 -14.73 -16.70
N VAL A 463 -15.47 -14.77 -17.98
CA VAL A 463 -14.54 -14.55 -19.10
C VAL A 463 -13.99 -13.12 -19.08
N VAL A 464 -14.85 -12.11 -18.95
CA VAL A 464 -14.42 -10.70 -18.91
C VAL A 464 -13.52 -10.44 -17.72
N LEU A 465 -13.88 -10.96 -16.53
CA LEU A 465 -13.05 -10.83 -15.33
C LEU A 465 -11.70 -11.53 -15.51
N ALA A 466 -11.67 -12.74 -16.07
CA ALA A 466 -10.44 -13.48 -16.32
C ALA A 466 -9.52 -12.77 -17.32
N VAL A 467 -10.06 -12.26 -18.43
CA VAL A 467 -9.31 -11.48 -19.41
C VAL A 467 -8.76 -10.21 -18.78
N ALA A 468 -9.58 -9.46 -18.04
CA ALA A 468 -9.15 -8.23 -17.39
C ALA A 468 -8.00 -8.46 -16.39
N VAL A 469 -8.11 -9.51 -15.57
CA VAL A 469 -7.07 -9.87 -14.59
C VAL A 469 -5.80 -10.37 -15.30
N ALA A 470 -5.92 -11.17 -16.36
CA ALA A 470 -4.78 -11.66 -17.13
C ALA A 470 -4.03 -10.53 -17.84
N VAL A 471 -4.73 -9.59 -18.46
CA VAL A 471 -4.14 -8.38 -19.07
C VAL A 471 -3.40 -7.56 -18.02
N ALA A 472 -4.02 -7.37 -16.85
CA ALA A 472 -3.42 -6.59 -15.79
C ALA A 472 -2.17 -7.26 -15.20
N LEU A 473 -2.16 -8.58 -15.06
CA LEU A 473 -1.00 -9.37 -14.67
C LEU A 473 0.13 -9.28 -15.73
N ALA A 474 -0.21 -9.44 -17.01
CA ALA A 474 0.77 -9.31 -18.10
C ALA A 474 1.40 -7.91 -18.13
N TRP A 475 0.59 -6.86 -17.96
CA TRP A 475 1.06 -5.47 -17.91
C TRP A 475 2.05 -5.23 -16.76
N THR A 476 1.75 -5.72 -15.55
CA THR A 476 2.63 -5.54 -14.39
C THR A 476 3.90 -6.38 -14.51
N HIS A 477 3.79 -7.64 -14.93
CA HIS A 477 4.95 -8.50 -15.14
C HIS A 477 5.90 -7.92 -16.16
N VAL A 478 5.44 -7.59 -17.37
CA VAL A 478 6.30 -7.08 -18.45
C VAL A 478 6.98 -5.79 -18.00
N GLY A 479 6.21 -4.85 -17.45
CA GLY A 479 6.73 -3.57 -17.00
C GLY A 479 7.80 -3.69 -15.90
N ARG A 480 7.60 -4.58 -14.93
CA ARG A 480 8.54 -4.80 -13.82
C ARG A 480 9.74 -5.64 -14.24
N THR A 481 9.55 -6.69 -15.03
CA THR A 481 10.64 -7.54 -15.55
C THR A 481 11.58 -6.72 -16.43
N VAL A 482 11.07 -5.89 -17.33
CA VAL A 482 11.90 -5.00 -18.15
C VAL A 482 12.70 -4.03 -17.29
N ARG A 483 12.10 -3.45 -16.23
CA ARG A 483 12.81 -2.54 -15.30
C ARG A 483 13.89 -3.26 -14.50
N ALA A 484 13.59 -4.45 -13.99
CA ALA A 484 14.52 -5.26 -13.23
C ALA A 484 15.71 -5.72 -14.07
N LEU A 485 15.47 -6.21 -15.29
CA LEU A 485 16.52 -6.61 -16.22
C LEU A 485 17.42 -5.44 -16.61
N ARG A 486 16.84 -4.25 -16.81
CA ARG A 486 17.58 -3.00 -17.11
C ARG A 486 18.23 -2.35 -15.88
N GLY A 487 18.07 -2.90 -14.67
CA GLY A 487 18.61 -2.32 -13.44
C GLY A 487 18.04 -0.94 -13.07
N ARG A 488 16.88 -0.56 -13.63
CA ARG A 488 16.25 0.76 -13.42
C ARG A 488 15.33 0.80 -12.19
N ASP A 489 15.18 -0.33 -11.52
CA ASP A 489 14.37 -0.47 -10.32
C ASP A 489 15.15 -0.11 -9.04
N GLY A 490 16.49 -0.09 -9.08
CA GLY A 490 17.34 0.28 -7.94
C GLY A 490 17.63 -0.87 -6.98
N PHE A 491 17.42 -2.12 -7.41
CA PHE A 491 17.68 -3.30 -6.59
C PHE A 491 19.17 -3.58 -6.38
N ASP A 492 19.54 -3.91 -5.14
CA ASP A 492 20.89 -4.30 -4.75
C ASP A 492 20.94 -5.82 -4.43
N PRO A 493 21.56 -6.64 -5.28
CA PRO A 493 21.74 -8.08 -5.03
C PRO A 493 22.51 -8.42 -3.75
N ALA A 494 23.33 -7.49 -3.22
CA ALA A 494 24.12 -7.72 -2.01
C ALA A 494 23.27 -7.72 -0.73
N ARG A 495 22.04 -7.18 -0.78
CA ARG A 495 21.14 -7.06 0.37
C ARG A 495 19.73 -7.53 0.01
N PRO A 496 19.52 -8.84 -0.21
CA PRO A 496 18.19 -9.38 -0.47
C PRO A 496 17.27 -9.18 0.75
N ASP A 497 15.99 -8.90 0.51
CA ASP A 497 14.98 -8.89 1.57
C ASP A 497 14.70 -10.34 2.00
N PRO A 498 14.95 -10.73 3.27
CA PRO A 498 14.67 -12.08 3.74
C PRO A 498 13.17 -12.43 3.68
N ALA A 499 12.28 -11.43 3.61
CA ALA A 499 10.85 -11.62 3.42
C ALA A 499 10.52 -12.45 2.17
N LEU A 500 11.34 -12.40 1.12
CA LEU A 500 11.09 -13.08 -0.15
C LEU A 500 10.99 -14.60 0.02
N VAL A 501 11.85 -15.19 0.86
CA VAL A 501 11.83 -16.64 1.14
C VAL A 501 10.62 -17.02 2.00
N GLY A 502 10.16 -16.11 2.85
CA GLY A 502 8.93 -16.33 3.64
C GLY A 502 7.65 -16.41 2.79
N LEU A 503 7.69 -15.93 1.54
CA LEU A 503 6.53 -15.92 0.63
C LEU A 503 6.41 -17.19 -0.22
N THR A 504 7.45 -18.04 -0.27
CA THR A 504 7.50 -19.19 -1.19
C THR A 504 6.82 -20.44 -0.64
N ASP A 505 6.30 -20.41 0.60
CA ASP A 505 5.62 -21.52 1.29
C ASP A 505 6.33 -22.89 1.12
N LEU A 506 7.66 -22.89 1.17
CA LEU A 506 8.45 -24.09 0.91
C LEU A 506 8.34 -25.06 2.08
N GLY A 507 8.21 -26.33 1.74
CA GLY A 507 8.12 -27.45 2.67
C GLY A 507 9.46 -28.13 2.96
N PRO A 508 9.40 -29.29 3.64
CA PRO A 508 10.59 -30.00 4.11
C PRO A 508 11.49 -30.53 2.98
N VAL A 509 10.90 -30.87 1.83
CA VAL A 509 11.64 -31.44 0.70
C VAL A 509 12.51 -30.36 0.07
N ALA A 510 11.93 -29.20 -0.23
CA ALA A 510 12.68 -28.06 -0.77
C ALA A 510 13.77 -27.60 0.19
N HIS A 511 13.50 -27.54 1.50
CA HIS A 511 14.49 -27.17 2.50
C HIS A 511 15.69 -28.12 2.56
N ARG A 512 15.47 -29.45 2.52
CA ARG A 512 16.59 -30.43 2.52
C ARG A 512 17.38 -30.42 1.22
N LEU A 513 16.69 -30.24 0.10
CA LEU A 513 17.34 -30.14 -1.20
C LEU A 513 18.15 -28.85 -1.34
N ALA A 514 17.76 -27.78 -0.63
CA ALA A 514 18.46 -26.50 -0.68
C ALA A 514 19.87 -26.49 -0.11
N ASP A 515 20.13 -27.34 0.87
CA ASP A 515 21.47 -27.47 1.44
C ASP A 515 22.38 -28.37 0.58
N THR A 516 21.80 -29.17 -0.33
CA THR A 516 22.49 -30.25 -1.03
C THR A 516 22.73 -29.99 -2.51
N VAL A 517 21.86 -29.24 -3.18
CA VAL A 517 21.94 -28.97 -4.63
C VAL A 517 22.22 -27.47 -4.85
N ARG A 518 23.24 -27.14 -5.64
CA ARG A 518 23.47 -25.75 -6.11
C ARG A 518 22.99 -25.63 -7.55
N ALA A 519 21.70 -25.36 -7.74
CA ALA A 519 21.16 -25.17 -9.08
C ALA A 519 21.44 -23.74 -9.61
N PRO A 520 21.84 -23.56 -10.88
CA PRO A 520 21.95 -22.23 -11.46
C PRO A 520 20.57 -21.58 -11.57
N VAL A 521 20.50 -20.26 -11.37
CA VAL A 521 19.26 -19.46 -11.48
C VAL A 521 18.52 -19.70 -12.81
N ALA A 522 19.24 -20.03 -13.89
CA ALA A 522 18.67 -20.40 -15.18
C ALA A 522 17.77 -21.65 -15.14
N ALA A 523 18.12 -22.65 -14.32
CA ALA A 523 17.30 -23.86 -14.16
C ALA A 523 15.99 -23.56 -13.44
N ALA A 524 16.00 -22.65 -12.45
CA ALA A 524 14.80 -22.15 -11.80
C ALA A 524 13.87 -21.43 -12.80
N TRP A 525 14.43 -20.59 -13.68
CA TRP A 525 13.62 -19.90 -14.70
C TRP A 525 13.07 -20.82 -15.79
N ALA A 526 13.84 -21.83 -16.20
CA ALA A 526 13.36 -22.84 -17.13
C ALA A 526 12.16 -23.61 -16.55
N ALA A 527 12.21 -23.95 -15.25
CA ALA A 527 11.09 -24.54 -14.52
C ALA A 527 9.86 -23.62 -14.50
N VAL A 528 10.01 -22.32 -14.25
CA VAL A 528 8.90 -21.35 -14.32
C VAL A 528 8.28 -21.30 -15.72
N ALA A 529 9.11 -21.24 -16.76
CA ALA A 529 8.64 -21.17 -18.15
C ALA A 529 7.88 -22.44 -18.57
N LEU A 530 8.37 -23.61 -18.17
CA LEU A 530 7.70 -24.89 -18.43
C LEU A 530 6.35 -24.99 -17.72
N SER A 531 6.22 -24.50 -16.48
CA SER A 531 4.95 -24.46 -15.76
C SER A 531 3.92 -23.53 -16.41
N ALA A 532 4.36 -22.39 -16.93
CA ALA A 532 3.48 -21.48 -17.68
C ALA A 532 2.99 -22.10 -19.00
N VAL A 533 3.88 -22.78 -19.73
CA VAL A 533 3.51 -23.50 -20.97
C VAL A 533 2.55 -24.66 -20.67
N ALA A 534 2.78 -25.42 -19.59
CA ALA A 534 1.90 -26.50 -19.18
C ALA A 534 0.50 -26.00 -18.80
N ALA A 535 0.40 -24.89 -18.04
CA ALA A 535 -0.89 -24.27 -17.69
C ALA A 535 -1.67 -23.81 -18.93
N LEU A 536 -0.99 -23.23 -19.93
CA LEU A 536 -1.58 -22.82 -21.20
C LEU A 536 -2.03 -24.03 -22.03
N ALA A 537 -1.22 -25.09 -22.11
CA ALA A 537 -1.53 -26.30 -22.86
C ALA A 537 -2.74 -27.06 -22.28
N VAL A 538 -2.87 -27.13 -20.95
CA VAL A 538 -4.02 -27.76 -20.28
C VAL A 538 -5.30 -26.95 -20.48
N GLY A 539 -5.23 -25.62 -20.37
CA GLY A 539 -6.40 -24.75 -20.63
C GLY A 539 -6.87 -24.80 -22.09
N TRP A 540 -5.95 -24.96 -23.04
CA TRP A 540 -6.28 -25.10 -24.45
C TRP A 540 -6.85 -26.49 -24.77
N GLY A 541 -6.28 -27.55 -24.19
CA GLY A 541 -6.76 -28.93 -24.38
C GLY A 541 -8.18 -29.16 -23.86
N GLY A 542 -8.57 -28.52 -22.76
CA GLY A 542 -9.92 -28.60 -22.21
C GLY A 542 -11.00 -27.93 -23.09
N SER A 543 -10.65 -26.87 -23.83
CA SER A 543 -11.59 -26.18 -24.73
C SER A 543 -11.80 -26.91 -26.07
N VAL A 544 -10.84 -27.72 -26.52
CA VAL A 544 -10.95 -28.50 -27.77
C VAL A 544 -11.68 -29.83 -27.54
N ALA A 545 -11.64 -30.38 -26.32
CA ALA A 545 -12.24 -31.68 -25.98
C ALA A 545 -13.78 -31.64 -25.81
N SER A 546 -14.43 -30.48 -25.82
CA SER A 546 -15.89 -30.37 -25.76
C SER A 546 -16.60 -30.68 -27.09
N GLY A 547 -15.86 -31.09 -28.13
CA GLY A 547 -16.39 -31.42 -29.46
C GLY A 547 -16.35 -32.88 -29.90
N GLY A 548 -15.92 -33.84 -29.08
CA GLY A 548 -15.73 -35.22 -29.56
C GLY A 548 -15.87 -36.29 -28.48
N VAL A 549 -16.89 -37.14 -28.64
CA VAL A 549 -17.08 -38.37 -27.87
C VAL A 549 -15.92 -39.33 -28.14
N GLY A 550 -15.25 -39.78 -27.07
CA GLY A 550 -14.47 -41.01 -27.04
C GLY A 550 -13.01 -40.89 -27.54
N GLY A 551 -12.08 -40.75 -26.61
CA GLY A 551 -10.66 -40.93 -26.87
C GLY A 551 -9.80 -40.88 -25.62
N SER A 552 -9.40 -42.04 -25.11
CA SER A 552 -8.51 -42.25 -23.95
C SER A 552 -7.06 -41.75 -24.15
N ALA A 553 -6.79 -40.92 -25.17
CA ALA A 553 -5.49 -40.34 -25.46
C ALA A 553 -5.17 -39.06 -24.64
N GLY A 554 -6.16 -38.51 -23.91
CA GLY A 554 -5.97 -37.30 -23.08
C GLY A 554 -5.18 -37.52 -21.79
N GLY A 555 -5.24 -38.73 -21.19
CA GLY A 555 -4.69 -39.02 -19.86
C GLY A 555 -3.15 -39.07 -19.78
N THR A 556 -2.46 -39.42 -20.86
CA THR A 556 -0.99 -39.49 -20.90
C THR A 556 -0.33 -38.12 -21.08
N SER A 557 -0.98 -37.21 -21.82
CA SER A 557 -0.49 -35.84 -22.02
C SER A 557 -0.62 -34.97 -20.76
N THR A 558 -1.71 -35.14 -20.00
CA THR A 558 -1.92 -34.49 -18.70
C THR A 558 -1.01 -35.09 -17.62
N ALA A 559 -0.80 -36.40 -17.60
CA ALA A 559 0.19 -37.04 -16.72
C ALA A 559 1.61 -36.52 -16.95
N LEU A 560 2.07 -36.40 -18.20
CA LEU A 560 3.40 -35.89 -18.54
C LEU A 560 3.57 -34.40 -18.19
N ALA A 561 2.52 -33.58 -18.36
CA ALA A 561 2.54 -32.18 -17.93
C ALA A 561 2.58 -32.05 -16.40
N VAL A 562 1.81 -32.87 -15.68
CA VAL A 562 1.80 -32.94 -14.22
C VAL A 562 3.16 -33.40 -13.68
N VAL A 563 3.78 -34.41 -14.30
CA VAL A 563 5.13 -34.88 -13.98
C VAL A 563 6.18 -33.80 -14.28
N ALA A 564 6.09 -33.09 -15.40
CA ALA A 564 7.01 -32.00 -15.74
C ALA A 564 6.92 -30.82 -14.76
N VAL A 565 5.71 -30.45 -14.30
CA VAL A 565 5.47 -29.40 -13.31
C VAL A 565 5.94 -29.82 -11.91
N VAL A 566 5.72 -31.08 -11.53
CA VAL A 566 6.24 -31.66 -10.28
C VAL A 566 7.77 -31.71 -10.29
N VAL A 567 8.39 -32.15 -11.38
CA VAL A 567 9.86 -32.19 -11.54
C VAL A 567 10.44 -30.77 -11.54
N ALA A 568 9.80 -29.81 -12.21
CA ALA A 568 10.16 -28.39 -12.15
C ALA A 568 10.04 -27.81 -10.72
N GLY A 569 9.00 -28.17 -9.98
CA GLY A 569 8.77 -27.79 -8.58
C GLY A 569 9.81 -28.35 -7.61
N ILE A 570 10.20 -29.61 -7.77
CA ILE A 570 11.25 -30.26 -6.98
C ILE A 570 12.63 -29.63 -7.24
N LEU A 571 12.90 -29.22 -8.48
CA LEU A 571 14.18 -28.61 -8.87
C LEU A 571 14.32 -27.13 -8.44
N LEU A 572 13.26 -26.48 -7.93
CA LEU A 572 13.27 -25.08 -7.50
C LEU A 572 13.83 -24.88 -6.08
N GLY A 573 13.61 -25.82 -5.16
CA GLY A 573 14.02 -25.72 -3.75
C GLY A 573 15.48 -25.28 -3.52
N PRO A 574 16.46 -25.84 -4.27
CA PRO A 574 17.85 -25.46 -4.10
C PRO A 574 18.28 -24.13 -4.71
N GLY A 575 17.46 -23.58 -5.59
CA GLY A 575 17.67 -22.27 -6.15
C GLY A 575 17.08 -21.15 -5.31
N CYS A 576 16.17 -21.39 -4.36
CA CYS A 576 15.32 -20.34 -3.77
C CYS A 576 16.12 -19.22 -3.07
N ALA A 577 17.15 -19.55 -2.28
CA ALA A 577 18.00 -18.55 -1.63
C ALA A 577 18.89 -17.78 -2.63
N ALA A 578 19.34 -18.45 -3.71
CA ALA A 578 20.09 -17.81 -4.79
C ALA A 578 19.17 -16.96 -5.71
N ALA A 579 17.94 -17.41 -5.92
CA ALA A 579 16.91 -16.76 -6.71
C ALA A 579 16.42 -15.50 -6.02
N ALA A 580 16.27 -15.48 -4.69
CA ALA A 580 15.95 -14.29 -3.91
C ALA A 580 17.00 -13.17 -4.07
N ARG A 581 18.26 -13.53 -4.38
CA ARG A 581 19.34 -12.57 -4.72
C ARG A 581 19.36 -12.15 -6.19
N SER A 582 18.59 -12.82 -7.04
CA SER A 582 18.55 -12.51 -8.48
C SER A 582 17.64 -11.32 -8.77
N ARG A 583 17.92 -10.62 -9.89
CA ARG A 583 17.08 -9.50 -10.37
C ARG A 583 15.62 -9.89 -10.61
N LEU A 584 15.36 -11.17 -10.85
CA LEU A 584 14.02 -11.69 -11.11
C LEU A 584 13.44 -12.48 -9.92
N GLY A 585 14.13 -12.55 -8.78
CA GLY A 585 13.73 -13.37 -7.63
C GLY A 585 12.33 -13.11 -7.08
N TRP A 586 11.79 -11.93 -7.34
CA TRP A 586 10.45 -11.53 -6.95
C TRP A 586 9.31 -12.30 -7.65
N LEU A 587 9.56 -12.96 -8.80
CA LEU A 587 8.53 -13.82 -9.44
C LEU A 587 8.47 -15.23 -8.81
N LEU A 588 9.43 -15.59 -7.94
CA LEU A 588 9.51 -16.94 -7.41
C LEU A 588 8.26 -17.38 -6.63
N PRO A 589 7.69 -16.56 -5.71
CA PRO A 589 6.44 -16.92 -5.03
C PRO A 589 5.28 -17.13 -6.01
N GLY A 590 5.18 -16.27 -7.04
CA GLY A 590 4.17 -16.38 -8.08
C GLY A 590 4.32 -17.66 -8.91
N ALA A 591 5.54 -18.01 -9.30
CA ALA A 591 5.80 -19.23 -10.06
C ALA A 591 5.44 -20.51 -9.29
N ILE A 592 5.70 -20.54 -7.97
CA ILE A 592 5.31 -21.68 -7.11
C ILE A 592 3.79 -21.79 -7.03
N ALA A 593 3.10 -20.68 -6.78
CA ALA A 593 1.63 -20.64 -6.77
C ALA A 593 1.03 -21.03 -8.13
N ALA A 594 1.68 -20.65 -9.24
CA ALA A 594 1.29 -21.05 -10.58
C ALA A 594 1.43 -22.56 -10.80
N GLY A 595 2.52 -23.16 -10.32
CA GLY A 595 2.75 -24.60 -10.39
C GLY A 595 1.71 -25.40 -9.61
N GLU A 596 1.45 -25.03 -8.35
CA GLU A 596 0.41 -25.68 -7.53
C GLU A 596 -0.98 -25.51 -8.17
N GLY A 597 -1.31 -24.31 -8.65
CA GLY A 597 -2.53 -24.03 -9.38
C GLY A 597 -2.70 -24.85 -10.66
N ALA A 598 -1.64 -25.00 -11.45
CA ALA A 598 -1.66 -25.78 -12.69
C ALA A 598 -1.86 -27.29 -12.43
N VAL A 599 -1.25 -27.84 -11.38
CA VAL A 599 -1.45 -29.25 -11.00
C VAL A 599 -2.87 -29.49 -10.52
N VAL A 600 -3.39 -28.63 -9.64
CA VAL A 600 -4.79 -28.76 -9.19
C VAL A 600 -5.74 -28.63 -10.36
N LEU A 601 -5.53 -27.64 -11.24
CA LEU A 601 -6.31 -27.47 -12.46
C LEU A 601 -6.31 -28.73 -13.33
N ALA A 602 -5.13 -29.29 -13.62
CA ALA A 602 -5.00 -30.49 -14.44
C ALA A 602 -5.69 -31.72 -13.84
N VAL A 603 -5.57 -31.93 -12.53
CA VAL A 603 -6.23 -33.03 -11.82
C VAL A 603 -7.75 -32.82 -11.79
N THR A 604 -8.21 -31.58 -11.63
CA THR A 604 -9.65 -31.25 -11.60
C THR A 604 -10.30 -31.31 -12.97
N ALA A 605 -9.58 -31.04 -14.06
CA ALA A 605 -10.11 -31.09 -15.42
C ALA A 605 -10.60 -32.49 -15.82
N GLY A 606 -10.12 -33.55 -15.14
CA GLY A 606 -10.61 -34.92 -15.31
C GLY A 606 -11.88 -35.25 -14.53
N LEU A 607 -12.42 -34.33 -13.73
CA LEU A 607 -13.60 -34.56 -12.89
C LEU A 607 -14.89 -34.06 -13.56
N PRO A 608 -16.05 -34.66 -13.23
CA PRO A 608 -17.35 -34.09 -13.57
C PRO A 608 -17.48 -32.63 -13.08
N PRO A 609 -18.13 -31.73 -13.83
CA PRO A 609 -18.21 -30.29 -13.49
C PRO A 609 -18.70 -30.02 -12.06
N TRP A 610 -19.68 -30.79 -11.57
CA TRP A 610 -20.24 -30.64 -10.23
C TRP A 610 -19.28 -31.05 -9.09
N GLN A 611 -18.12 -31.65 -9.42
CA GLN A 611 -17.06 -32.03 -8.46
C GLN A 611 -15.85 -31.09 -8.50
N GLN A 612 -15.68 -30.31 -9.57
CA GLN A 612 -14.49 -29.48 -9.78
C GLN A 612 -14.35 -28.35 -8.74
N TRP A 613 -15.45 -27.97 -8.06
CA TRP A 613 -15.42 -27.01 -6.94
C TRP A 613 -14.45 -27.42 -5.82
N ALA A 614 -14.17 -28.72 -5.66
CA ALA A 614 -13.27 -29.20 -4.63
C ALA A 614 -11.84 -28.69 -4.87
N GLY A 615 -11.38 -28.65 -6.12
CA GLY A 615 -10.11 -28.05 -6.49
C GLY A 615 -10.09 -26.53 -6.31
N TYR A 616 -11.21 -25.87 -6.59
CA TYR A 616 -11.37 -24.45 -6.28
C TYR A 616 -11.25 -24.16 -4.78
N ALA A 617 -11.87 -24.98 -3.93
CA ALA A 617 -11.76 -24.86 -2.47
C ALA A 617 -10.31 -25.05 -1.99
N TRP A 618 -9.58 -26.01 -2.56
CA TRP A 618 -8.15 -26.21 -2.28
C TRP A 618 -7.33 -24.97 -2.62
N ILE A 619 -7.46 -24.44 -3.84
CA ILE A 619 -6.73 -23.25 -4.27
C ILE A 619 -7.17 -22.01 -3.49
N GLY A 620 -8.44 -21.90 -3.11
CA GLY A 620 -8.94 -20.85 -2.22
C GLY A 620 -8.27 -20.87 -0.85
N ALA A 621 -8.07 -22.05 -0.26
CA ALA A 621 -7.34 -22.20 1.01
C ALA A 621 -5.86 -21.81 0.86
N VAL A 622 -5.19 -22.28 -0.20
CA VAL A 622 -3.80 -21.91 -0.51
C VAL A 622 -3.65 -20.40 -0.70
N ALA A 623 -4.56 -19.80 -1.47
CA ALA A 623 -4.60 -18.36 -1.69
C ALA A 623 -4.75 -17.62 -0.36
N TRP A 624 -5.69 -18.04 0.50
CA TRP A 624 -5.88 -17.44 1.82
C TRP A 624 -4.58 -17.45 2.65
N HIS A 625 -3.86 -18.57 2.69
CA HIS A 625 -2.58 -18.68 3.41
C HIS A 625 -1.49 -17.75 2.86
N LEU A 626 -1.37 -17.65 1.54
CA LEU A 626 -0.41 -16.75 0.91
C LEU A 626 -0.76 -15.27 1.17
N TYR A 627 -2.05 -14.93 1.18
CA TYR A 627 -2.53 -13.60 1.58
C TYR A 627 -2.20 -13.30 3.05
N ASP A 628 -2.58 -14.19 3.96
CA ASP A 628 -2.32 -14.06 5.39
C ASP A 628 -0.81 -13.90 5.66
N THR A 629 0.01 -14.76 5.05
CA THR A 629 1.47 -14.72 5.15
C THR A 629 2.05 -13.40 4.64
N THR A 630 1.57 -12.90 3.50
CA THR A 630 2.01 -11.61 2.94
C THR A 630 1.77 -10.46 3.92
N TYR A 631 0.58 -10.38 4.50
CA TYR A 631 0.23 -9.30 5.45
C TYR A 631 0.93 -9.44 6.79
N ARG A 632 1.17 -10.67 7.27
CA ARG A 632 1.94 -10.91 8.49
C ARG A 632 3.41 -10.53 8.32
N ILE A 633 4.05 -10.93 7.23
CA ILE A 633 5.42 -10.51 6.94
C ILE A 633 5.49 -8.98 6.81
N ARG A 634 4.52 -8.37 6.13
CA ARG A 634 4.43 -6.91 5.98
C ARG A 634 4.36 -6.18 7.32
N SER A 635 3.59 -6.72 8.26
CA SER A 635 3.22 -6.03 9.50
C SER A 635 4.12 -6.39 10.68
N THR A 636 4.61 -7.62 10.72
CA THR A 636 5.39 -8.16 11.85
C THR A 636 6.84 -8.48 11.46
N GLY A 637 7.17 -8.49 10.17
CA GLY A 637 8.48 -8.93 9.66
C GLY A 637 8.70 -10.44 9.74
N ARG A 638 7.72 -11.23 10.21
CA ARG A 638 7.85 -12.66 10.43
C ARG A 638 7.05 -13.47 9.41
N GLY A 639 7.70 -14.48 8.84
CA GLY A 639 7.07 -15.50 8.00
C GLY A 639 6.34 -16.56 8.83
N PRO A 640 5.70 -17.53 8.15
CA PRO A 640 4.97 -18.60 8.81
C PRO A 640 5.92 -19.47 9.64
N ALA A 641 5.41 -19.99 10.76
CA ALA A 641 6.21 -20.82 11.65
C ALA A 641 6.68 -22.13 10.95
N PRO A 642 7.93 -22.59 11.16
CA PRO A 642 8.46 -23.75 10.45
C PRO A 642 7.68 -25.06 10.66
N TRP A 643 6.98 -25.20 11.79
CA TRP A 643 6.15 -26.38 12.05
C TRP A 643 4.93 -26.45 11.13
N VAL A 644 4.38 -25.30 10.72
CA VAL A 644 3.24 -25.24 9.79
C VAL A 644 3.67 -25.80 8.46
N ALA A 645 4.78 -25.32 7.90
CA ALA A 645 5.30 -25.79 6.62
C ALA A 645 5.57 -27.31 6.62
N ARG A 646 5.95 -27.89 7.77
CA ARG A 646 6.10 -29.36 7.91
C ARG A 646 4.76 -30.08 7.95
N LEU A 647 3.79 -29.55 8.69
CA LEU A 647 2.46 -30.15 8.85
C LEU A 647 1.65 -30.08 7.55
N THR A 648 1.71 -28.93 6.87
CA THR A 648 1.00 -28.69 5.60
C THR A 648 1.82 -29.08 4.38
N LEU A 649 3.00 -29.70 4.58
CA LEU A 649 3.94 -30.18 3.56
C LEU A 649 4.54 -29.10 2.63
N GLY A 650 4.20 -27.82 2.83
CA GLY A 650 4.57 -26.73 1.91
C GLY A 650 3.99 -26.91 0.51
N ALA A 651 4.25 -25.96 -0.38
CA ALA A 651 3.73 -25.96 -1.75
C ALA A 651 4.19 -27.19 -2.54
N GLU A 652 5.46 -27.60 -2.43
CA GLU A 652 5.97 -28.75 -3.17
C GLU A 652 5.42 -30.07 -2.63
N GLY A 653 5.32 -30.24 -1.31
CA GLY A 653 4.80 -31.47 -0.72
C GLY A 653 3.29 -31.63 -0.92
N ARG A 654 2.53 -30.53 -0.89
CA ARG A 654 1.11 -30.52 -1.30
C ARG A 654 0.93 -30.88 -2.77
N THR A 655 1.74 -30.28 -3.64
CA THR A 655 1.68 -30.57 -5.08
C THR A 655 2.00 -32.04 -5.34
N LEU A 656 3.06 -32.57 -4.71
CA LEU A 656 3.40 -34.00 -4.77
C LEU A 656 2.29 -34.89 -4.23
N LEU A 657 1.65 -34.51 -3.13
CA LEU A 657 0.53 -35.25 -2.55
C LEU A 657 -0.64 -35.34 -3.54
N VAL A 658 -1.02 -34.23 -4.17
CA VAL A 658 -2.11 -34.21 -5.17
C VAL A 658 -1.78 -35.13 -6.35
N VAL A 659 -0.55 -35.08 -6.85
CA VAL A 659 -0.11 -35.94 -7.96
C VAL A 659 -0.04 -37.39 -7.57
N ALA A 660 0.53 -37.71 -6.40
CA ALA A 660 0.61 -39.08 -5.92
C ALA A 660 -0.78 -39.67 -5.68
N TRP A 661 -1.70 -38.90 -5.09
CA TRP A 661 -3.08 -39.32 -4.87
C TRP A 661 -3.77 -39.68 -6.19
N TRP A 662 -3.64 -38.81 -7.19
CA TRP A 662 -4.17 -39.04 -8.53
C TRP A 662 -3.51 -40.24 -9.22
N ALA A 663 -2.18 -40.35 -9.16
CA ALA A 663 -1.42 -41.43 -9.79
C ALA A 663 -1.71 -42.82 -9.19
N LEU A 664 -2.10 -42.87 -7.91
CA LEU A 664 -2.58 -44.09 -7.24
C LEU A 664 -4.01 -44.49 -7.64
N GLY A 665 -4.66 -43.74 -8.54
CA GLY A 665 -6.05 -43.97 -8.95
C GLY A 665 -7.07 -43.60 -7.87
N LEU A 666 -6.67 -42.88 -6.82
CA LEU A 666 -7.58 -42.41 -5.78
C LEU A 666 -8.36 -41.20 -6.29
N HIS A 667 -9.65 -41.13 -5.95
CA HIS A 667 -10.53 -40.07 -6.41
C HIS A 667 -10.11 -38.70 -5.85
N PRO A 668 -9.71 -37.71 -6.68
CA PRO A 668 -9.13 -36.45 -6.18
C PRO A 668 -10.02 -35.63 -5.23
N VAL A 669 -11.34 -35.71 -5.40
CA VAL A 669 -12.29 -34.98 -4.54
C VAL A 669 -12.14 -35.35 -3.07
N THR A 670 -11.81 -36.61 -2.75
CA THR A 670 -11.66 -37.03 -1.34
C THR A 670 -10.50 -36.30 -0.67
N LEU A 671 -9.38 -36.14 -1.39
CA LEU A 671 -8.24 -35.35 -0.93
C LEU A 671 -8.62 -33.88 -0.76
N PHE A 672 -9.28 -33.28 -1.74
CA PHE A 672 -9.58 -31.85 -1.71
C PHE A 672 -10.61 -31.47 -0.64
N VAL A 673 -11.70 -32.24 -0.50
CA VAL A 673 -12.78 -31.96 0.46
C VAL A 673 -12.32 -32.11 1.90
N VAL A 674 -11.43 -33.06 2.18
CA VAL A 674 -10.86 -33.26 3.53
C VAL A 674 -9.66 -32.35 3.77
N GLY A 675 -8.77 -32.24 2.78
CA GLY A 675 -7.52 -31.52 2.91
C GLY A 675 -7.68 -30.01 2.96
N ALA A 676 -8.56 -29.41 2.15
CA ALA A 676 -8.72 -27.95 2.15
C ALA A 676 -9.19 -27.40 3.52
N PRO A 677 -10.20 -27.98 4.20
CA PRO A 677 -10.56 -27.59 5.56
C PRO A 677 -9.43 -27.84 6.58
N LEU A 678 -8.72 -28.97 6.50
CA LEU A 678 -7.62 -29.27 7.42
C LEU A 678 -6.48 -28.24 7.29
N LEU A 679 -6.12 -27.90 6.05
CA LEU A 679 -5.13 -26.86 5.76
C LEU A 679 -5.59 -25.50 6.31
N LEU A 680 -6.84 -25.12 6.05
CA LEU A 680 -7.40 -23.86 6.54
C LEU A 680 -7.42 -23.80 8.07
N VAL A 681 -7.81 -24.87 8.76
CA VAL A 681 -7.77 -24.94 10.23
C VAL A 681 -6.35 -24.75 10.75
N CYS A 682 -5.37 -25.41 10.15
CA CYS A 682 -3.96 -25.26 10.53
C CYS A 682 -3.47 -23.82 10.33
N TRP A 683 -3.74 -23.23 9.18
CA TRP A 683 -3.29 -21.87 8.85
C TRP A 683 -4.03 -20.79 9.63
N VAL A 684 -5.33 -20.93 9.89
CA VAL A 684 -6.10 -20.02 10.76
C VAL A 684 -5.59 -20.11 12.21
N ALA A 685 -5.30 -21.31 12.71
CA ALA A 685 -4.74 -21.49 14.04
C ALA A 685 -3.38 -20.81 14.18
N GLU A 686 -2.50 -20.96 13.18
CA GLU A 686 -1.20 -20.30 13.19
C GLU A 686 -1.31 -18.79 12.97
N SER A 687 -2.15 -18.31 12.06
CA SER A 687 -2.46 -16.89 11.91
C SER A 687 -2.89 -16.28 13.23
N ARG A 688 -3.87 -16.89 13.91
CA ARG A 688 -4.33 -16.45 15.23
C ARG A 688 -3.19 -16.41 16.25
N TYR A 689 -2.34 -17.44 16.28
CA TYR A 689 -1.19 -17.48 17.21
C TYR A 689 -0.18 -16.36 16.92
N SER A 690 0.17 -16.17 15.65
CA SER A 690 1.14 -15.18 15.19
C SER A 690 0.68 -13.73 15.41
N TRP A 691 -0.63 -13.46 15.38
CA TRP A 691 -1.19 -12.14 15.68
C TRP A 691 -1.32 -11.82 17.18
N ARG A 692 -1.28 -12.82 18.09
CA ARG A 692 -1.46 -12.61 19.55
C ARG A 692 -0.51 -11.58 20.16
N PRO A 693 0.82 -11.62 19.91
CA PRO A 693 1.74 -10.67 20.52
C PRO A 693 1.47 -9.23 20.07
N THR A 694 1.16 -9.03 18.78
CA THR A 694 0.84 -7.73 18.21
C THR A 694 -0.48 -7.18 18.78
N ALA A 695 -1.49 -8.04 18.90
CA ALA A 695 -2.78 -7.67 19.48
C ALA A 695 -2.68 -7.33 20.98
N ARG A 696 -1.79 -8.01 21.73
CA ARG A 696 -1.50 -7.66 23.14
C ARG A 696 -0.86 -6.27 23.25
N ARG A 697 0.23 -6.03 22.51
CA ARG A 697 0.90 -4.72 22.49
C ARG A 697 -0.04 -3.57 22.14
N GLN A 698 -0.99 -3.79 21.22
CA GLN A 698 -2.01 -2.80 20.86
C GLN A 698 -3.00 -2.52 21.99
N ARG A 699 -3.37 -3.53 22.78
CA ARG A 699 -4.23 -3.34 23.95
C ARG A 699 -3.51 -2.64 25.09
N ASP A 700 -2.21 -2.81 25.19
CA ASP A 700 -1.41 -2.17 26.24
C ASP A 700 -1.05 -0.72 25.88
N SER A 701 -1.20 -0.31 24.61
CA SER A 701 -0.92 1.05 24.11
C SER A 701 -2.15 1.95 23.96
N HIS A 702 -3.35 1.40 24.12
CA HIS A 702 -4.64 2.09 24.09
C HIS A 702 -5.27 2.02 25.48
#